data_AF-A0AA91QX17-F1
#
_entry.id   AF-A0AA91QX17-F1
#
_cell.length_a   1.000
_cell.length_b   1.000
_cell.length_c   1.000
_cell.angle_alpha   90.00
_cell.angle_beta   90.00
_cell.angle_gamma   90.00
#
_symmetry.space_group_name_H-M   'P 1'
#
loop_
_entity.id
_entity.type
_entity.pdbx_description
1 polymer ?
#
loop_
_entity_poly.entity_id
_entity_poly.type
_entity_poly.pdbx_seq_one_letter_code
_entity_poly.pdbx_strand_id
1 'polypeptide(L)'
;MYVLGCFDRRITFYSQQVRALSLVHALHELGYLQNAPQIAVIGAGAAGLTAAAAAALASAGRVVLFETARELVPLQSATARRKLDPHIYDWPRDDATDAIANLPILDWEAGASRSVRQDVVLEFEDIAGRVAGRLEKRTGHQVKQIRGVGTTYEIIYDRLDNAPGGGPAQNLSDRFDMVFLAIGFGLEPRETIRAIADTSYWSDAGVPTAEFAARPTPRFFISGNGDGGLIDFVAAASRDFDHRAMIRLIAEHPGIQEIAGDLVAIDARARDAQTNAVPFDMYAVYEAEIRERIEAIGLVGEVARRLRPGVQLTLQTEHPEIFTVNTSALNRLAAFATIKACETSDQWRFTHIHGQNVTRVEAYTPDAGQPAFLLDCEGTRIEADEVIIRRGPKRAEARRPFIDVLGDYETTHSEWLQRHGDATLVPTLSNKARAFFDERAKLEDIPLSRRRQRQAAANLPVSFQLRVVGSDIRWSGALSKENIAEPWDADRLYEVILPGEPADLGPVTSAILRMACHARQVTLHADPAHWRDHVRRLSADSLHAAGMSTPRIVGGNPGGAAQNPETISAVRLGRQLHEWLDRWILNCLHQHLAEFLRTGADPGRAVGLAIAPDLRQMMADTWDDWRDAFEDDPALLNHFLRLMVCATDEDDDLDAAQVLVGPNKLPAIICGTAVSLAIASSWEATAPNSTRPGNLRRRRGGATEWTGHGCAADLINGKAMPLCAGSFMWQTNFVILTVQGTIELAKRAEIPFAQVESGQPAFTETDGSGPVVMWISAAFSNAVETGADALSATLADVENRHFARLTAAIQKVEEPA
;
A
#
# COMPACT_ATOMS: atom_id res chain seq x y z
N MET A 1 -25.22 -35.45 15.50
CA MET A 1 -23.80 -35.15 15.20
C MET A 1 -23.76 -34.38 13.89
N TYR A 2 -22.85 -33.41 13.76
CA TYR A 2 -22.67 -32.64 12.54
C TYR A 2 -21.20 -32.61 12.14
N VAL A 3 -20.95 -32.58 10.84
CA VAL A 3 -19.60 -32.61 10.27
C VAL A 3 -19.37 -31.29 9.53
N LEU A 4 -18.27 -30.61 9.85
CA LEU A 4 -17.92 -29.29 9.34
C LEU A 4 -16.64 -29.35 8.50
N GLY A 5 -16.78 -29.23 7.18
CA GLY A 5 -15.67 -29.02 6.26
C GLY A 5 -14.67 -30.17 6.12
N CYS A 6 -14.80 -31.26 6.87
CA CYS A 6 -13.84 -32.38 6.90
C CYS A 6 -13.85 -33.26 5.63
N PHE A 7 -14.72 -32.94 4.67
CA PHE A 7 -15.01 -33.74 3.47
C PHE A 7 -15.37 -32.90 2.25
N ASP A 8 -15.40 -31.57 2.38
CA ASP A 8 -15.80 -30.69 1.30
C ASP A 8 -14.70 -30.57 0.24
N ARG A 9 -15.13 -30.23 -0.97
CA ARG A 9 -14.24 -29.75 -2.02
C ARG A 9 -14.09 -28.22 -1.87
N ARG A 10 -12.93 -27.69 -2.28
CA ARG A 10 -12.61 -26.24 -2.22
C ARG A 10 -12.73 -25.64 -0.80
N ILE A 11 -11.86 -26.12 0.08
CA ILE A 11 -11.81 -25.69 1.49
C ILE A 11 -10.84 -24.51 1.61
N THR A 12 -11.33 -23.36 2.08
CA THR A 12 -10.52 -22.19 2.43
C THR A 12 -10.68 -21.88 3.92
N PHE A 13 -9.82 -21.02 4.46
CA PHE A 13 -9.96 -20.58 5.84
C PHE A 13 -11.32 -19.89 6.07
N TYR A 14 -11.69 -18.98 5.16
CA TYR A 14 -12.97 -18.28 5.17
C TYR A 14 -14.18 -19.23 5.03
N SER A 15 -14.16 -20.16 4.07
CA SER A 15 -15.31 -21.03 3.82
C SER A 15 -15.62 -21.95 5.01
N GLN A 16 -14.59 -22.36 5.76
CA GLN A 16 -14.75 -23.08 7.03
C GLN A 16 -15.48 -22.26 8.10
N GLN A 17 -15.16 -20.97 8.25
CA GLN A 17 -15.82 -20.10 9.22
C GLN A 17 -17.28 -19.86 8.83
N VAL A 18 -17.55 -19.57 7.55
CA VAL A 18 -18.93 -19.35 7.08
C VAL A 18 -19.80 -20.60 7.26
N ARG A 19 -19.28 -21.80 6.97
CA ARG A 19 -20.02 -23.06 7.20
C ARG A 19 -20.34 -23.25 8.68
N ALA A 20 -19.39 -22.95 9.56
CA ALA A 20 -19.61 -23.04 11.01
C ALA A 20 -20.69 -22.06 11.51
N LEU A 21 -20.62 -20.79 11.11
CA LEU A 21 -21.62 -19.78 11.47
C LEU A 21 -23.01 -20.15 10.93
N SER A 22 -23.08 -20.54 9.65
CA SER A 22 -24.33 -20.94 9.01
C SER A 22 -24.96 -22.16 9.68
N LEU A 23 -24.16 -23.18 10.04
CA LEU A 23 -24.66 -24.35 10.75
C LEU A 23 -25.22 -23.97 12.12
N VAL A 24 -24.44 -23.25 12.93
CA VAL A 24 -24.88 -22.90 14.30
C VAL A 24 -26.13 -22.02 14.27
N HIS A 25 -26.21 -21.06 13.36
CA HIS A 25 -27.42 -20.25 13.17
C HIS A 25 -28.64 -21.11 12.80
N ALA A 26 -28.49 -22.05 11.85
CA ALA A 26 -29.57 -22.95 11.49
C ALA A 26 -30.03 -23.84 12.67
N LEU A 27 -29.09 -24.32 13.49
CA LEU A 27 -29.40 -25.12 14.69
C LEU A 27 -30.09 -24.29 15.79
N HIS A 28 -29.79 -23.00 15.88
CA HIS A 28 -30.50 -22.06 16.75
C HIS A 28 -31.95 -21.88 16.30
N GLU A 29 -32.16 -21.55 15.02
CA GLU A 29 -33.49 -21.32 14.44
C GLU A 29 -34.39 -22.55 14.53
N LEU A 30 -33.81 -23.74 14.38
CA LEU A 30 -34.54 -25.01 14.50
C LEU A 30 -34.73 -25.48 15.96
N GLY A 31 -34.20 -24.73 16.93
CA GLY A 31 -34.33 -25.02 18.37
C GLY A 31 -33.48 -26.18 18.89
N TYR A 32 -32.58 -26.73 18.08
CA TYR A 32 -31.71 -27.84 18.50
C TYR A 32 -30.69 -27.42 19.55
N LEU A 33 -30.21 -26.18 19.52
CA LEU A 33 -29.27 -25.68 20.52
C LEU A 33 -29.89 -25.45 21.91
N GLN A 34 -31.19 -25.22 21.99
CA GLN A 34 -31.88 -24.98 23.27
C GLN A 34 -32.00 -26.26 24.10
N ASN A 35 -32.01 -27.42 23.43
CA ASN A 35 -32.13 -28.74 24.05
C ASN A 35 -30.78 -29.46 24.22
N ALA A 36 -29.65 -28.79 23.95
CA ALA A 36 -28.31 -29.36 24.01
C ALA A 36 -27.47 -28.70 25.12
N PRO A 37 -27.62 -29.11 26.39
CA PRO A 37 -26.86 -28.53 27.50
C PRO A 37 -25.35 -28.82 27.42
N GLN A 38 -24.92 -29.87 26.72
CA GLN A 38 -23.50 -30.17 26.50
C GLN A 38 -23.17 -30.37 25.02
N ILE A 39 -22.28 -29.53 24.50
CA ILE A 39 -21.87 -29.50 23.09
C ILE A 39 -20.36 -29.75 23.02
N ALA A 40 -19.93 -30.74 22.24
CA ALA A 40 -18.53 -30.95 21.93
C ALA A 40 -18.17 -30.44 20.53
N VAL A 41 -17.01 -29.82 20.41
CA VAL A 41 -16.41 -29.43 19.13
C VAL A 41 -15.04 -30.09 19.02
N ILE A 42 -14.81 -30.88 17.99
CA ILE A 42 -13.58 -31.66 17.80
C ILE A 42 -12.73 -31.04 16.70
N GLY A 43 -11.55 -30.54 17.07
CA GLY A 43 -10.61 -29.84 16.20
C GLY A 43 -10.71 -28.32 16.38
N ALA A 44 -9.59 -27.65 16.62
CA ALA A 44 -9.47 -26.21 16.81
C ALA A 44 -8.81 -25.53 15.60
N GLY A 45 -9.23 -25.91 14.39
CA GLY A 45 -8.99 -25.14 13.17
C GLY A 45 -10.00 -24.00 12.98
N ALA A 46 -10.01 -23.37 11.80
CA ALA A 46 -10.91 -22.25 11.50
C ALA A 46 -12.40 -22.59 11.71
N ALA A 47 -12.85 -23.76 11.21
CA ALA A 47 -14.23 -24.22 11.41
C ALA A 47 -14.55 -24.45 12.91
N GLY A 48 -13.63 -25.09 13.64
CA GLY A 48 -13.86 -25.49 15.03
C GLY A 48 -13.88 -24.33 16.01
N LEU A 49 -12.93 -23.39 15.92
CA LEU A 49 -12.96 -22.16 16.72
C LEU A 49 -14.26 -21.40 16.47
N THR A 50 -14.63 -21.26 15.20
CA THR A 50 -15.84 -20.52 14.82
C THR A 50 -17.10 -21.20 15.31
N ALA A 51 -17.20 -22.53 15.18
CA ALA A 51 -18.35 -23.29 15.68
C ALA A 51 -18.46 -23.22 17.20
N ALA A 52 -17.34 -23.32 17.92
CA ALA A 52 -17.32 -23.25 19.37
C ALA A 52 -17.72 -21.85 19.88
N ALA A 53 -17.14 -20.78 19.31
CA ALA A 53 -17.50 -19.40 19.63
C ALA A 53 -18.98 -19.11 19.29
N ALA A 54 -19.41 -19.48 18.10
CA ALA A 54 -20.79 -19.29 17.66
C ALA A 54 -21.79 -20.04 18.55
N ALA A 55 -21.51 -21.30 18.90
CA ALA A 55 -22.39 -22.09 19.75
C ALA A 55 -22.45 -21.55 21.19
N ALA A 56 -21.33 -21.06 21.72
CA ALA A 56 -21.29 -20.41 23.02
C ALA A 56 -22.10 -19.10 23.03
N LEU A 57 -22.08 -18.33 21.94
CA LEU A 57 -22.90 -17.11 21.82
C LEU A 57 -24.39 -17.41 21.55
N ALA A 58 -24.69 -18.50 20.82
CA ALA A 58 -26.05 -18.83 20.39
C ALA A 58 -26.84 -19.70 21.38
N SER A 59 -26.21 -20.17 22.47
CA SER A 59 -26.83 -21.08 23.44
C SER A 59 -26.37 -20.82 24.88
N ALA A 60 -27.13 -21.35 25.85
CA ALA A 60 -26.75 -21.38 27.25
C ALA A 60 -25.98 -22.66 27.63
N GLY A 61 -25.78 -23.59 26.68
CA GLY A 61 -25.10 -24.87 26.92
C GLY A 61 -23.60 -24.72 27.15
N ARG A 62 -23.01 -25.73 27.80
CA ARG A 62 -21.56 -25.85 27.94
C ARG A 62 -20.98 -26.39 26.63
N VAL A 63 -20.08 -25.62 26.03
CA VAL A 63 -19.33 -25.95 24.83
C VAL A 63 -17.91 -26.37 25.23
N VAL A 64 -17.48 -27.56 24.79
CA VAL A 64 -16.13 -28.07 25.02
C VAL A 64 -15.41 -28.25 23.69
N LEU A 65 -14.36 -27.46 23.46
CA LEU A 65 -13.50 -27.52 22.28
C LEU A 65 -12.29 -28.43 22.55
N PHE A 66 -12.17 -29.54 21.83
CA PHE A 66 -11.04 -30.45 21.90
C PHE A 66 -10.03 -30.16 20.79
N GLU A 67 -8.75 -30.09 21.15
CA GLU A 67 -7.64 -29.96 20.22
C GLU A 67 -6.46 -30.82 20.66
N THR A 68 -5.87 -31.55 19.73
CA THR A 68 -4.70 -32.40 19.99
C THR A 68 -3.44 -31.58 20.20
N ALA A 69 -3.28 -30.49 19.46
CA ALA A 69 -2.21 -29.52 19.67
C ALA A 69 -2.39 -28.71 20.96
N ARG A 70 -1.28 -28.14 21.45
CA ARG A 70 -1.31 -27.22 22.59
C ARG A 70 -1.76 -25.81 22.22
N GLU A 71 -1.68 -25.47 20.95
CA GLU A 71 -2.08 -24.16 20.43
C GLU A 71 -3.29 -24.29 19.52
N LEU A 72 -4.12 -23.24 19.49
CA LEU A 72 -5.25 -23.12 18.58
C LEU A 72 -4.75 -22.80 17.16
N VAL A 73 -5.48 -23.29 16.14
CA VAL A 73 -5.18 -23.10 14.72
C VAL A 73 -3.70 -23.40 14.42
N PRO A 74 -3.20 -24.60 14.75
CA PRO A 74 -1.75 -24.88 14.78
C PRO A 74 -1.08 -24.82 13.40
N LEU A 75 -1.81 -25.14 12.33
CA LEU A 75 -1.24 -25.23 10.97
C LEU A 75 -0.77 -23.88 10.44
N GLN A 76 -1.56 -22.82 10.62
CA GLN A 76 -1.28 -21.49 10.07
C GLN A 76 -0.27 -20.68 10.91
N SER A 77 0.36 -21.30 11.93
CA SER A 77 1.27 -20.61 12.85
C SER A 77 2.66 -20.32 12.26
N ALA A 78 3.16 -21.21 11.39
CA ALA A 78 4.58 -21.26 11.05
C ALA A 78 4.99 -20.36 9.89
N THR A 79 4.12 -20.10 8.91
CA THR A 79 4.50 -19.40 7.67
C THR A 79 4.10 -17.92 7.64
N ALA A 80 5.04 -17.07 7.20
CA ALA A 80 4.79 -15.69 6.80
C ALA A 80 4.69 -15.53 5.27
N ARG A 81 5.21 -16.52 4.52
CA ARG A 81 5.24 -16.52 3.04
C ARG A 81 3.93 -16.93 2.40
N ARG A 82 3.11 -17.75 3.08
CA ARG A 82 1.73 -18.02 2.63
C ARG A 82 0.78 -16.94 3.11
N LYS A 83 -0.09 -16.52 2.20
CA LYS A 83 -1.11 -15.51 2.45
C LYS A 83 -2.48 -16.17 2.43
N LEU A 84 -3.30 -15.78 3.39
CA LEU A 84 -4.72 -16.10 3.43
C LEU A 84 -5.48 -14.92 2.88
N ASP A 85 -6.48 -15.22 2.07
CA ASP A 85 -7.37 -14.26 1.47
C ASP A 85 -8.79 -14.85 1.49
N PRO A 86 -9.80 -14.07 1.91
CA PRO A 86 -11.14 -14.60 2.11
C PRO A 86 -11.86 -14.93 0.79
N HIS A 87 -11.57 -14.16 -0.27
CA HIS A 87 -12.39 -14.13 -1.49
C HIS A 87 -11.60 -14.46 -2.76
N ILE A 88 -10.27 -14.50 -2.73
CA ILE A 88 -9.47 -14.65 -3.95
C ILE A 88 -9.72 -15.94 -4.73
N TYR A 89 -10.13 -17.01 -4.04
CA TYR A 89 -10.48 -18.26 -4.70
C TYR A 89 -11.75 -18.15 -5.55
N ASP A 90 -12.54 -17.08 -5.38
CA ASP A 90 -13.77 -16.78 -6.14
C ASP A 90 -13.49 -15.97 -7.41
N TRP A 91 -12.23 -15.57 -7.63
CA TRP A 91 -11.84 -14.87 -8.86
C TRP A 91 -12.21 -15.74 -10.08
N PRO A 92 -12.84 -15.15 -11.12
CA PRO A 92 -12.87 -13.73 -11.45
C PRO A 92 -14.16 -12.96 -11.09
N ARG A 93 -14.87 -13.32 -10.02
CA ARG A 93 -16.02 -12.52 -9.55
C ARG A 93 -15.59 -11.12 -9.09
N ASP A 94 -16.47 -10.13 -9.23
CA ASP A 94 -16.18 -8.71 -8.95
C ASP A 94 -15.66 -8.46 -7.52
N ASP A 95 -16.21 -9.17 -6.54
CA ASP A 95 -15.87 -9.06 -5.12
C ASP A 95 -14.72 -9.97 -4.68
N ALA A 96 -14.16 -10.78 -5.59
CA ALA A 96 -13.09 -11.73 -5.27
C ALA A 96 -11.78 -11.06 -4.82
N THR A 97 -11.62 -9.76 -5.09
CA THR A 97 -10.43 -8.98 -4.69
C THR A 97 -10.64 -8.22 -3.38
N ASP A 98 -11.81 -8.30 -2.76
CA ASP A 98 -12.03 -7.72 -1.44
C ASP A 98 -11.15 -8.47 -0.42
N ALA A 99 -10.26 -7.72 0.22
CA ALA A 99 -9.35 -8.26 1.22
C ALA A 99 -10.05 -8.56 2.55
N ILE A 100 -11.28 -8.11 2.77
CA ILE A 100 -11.94 -8.16 4.08
C ILE A 100 -12.89 -9.35 4.16
N ALA A 101 -12.67 -10.26 5.13
CA ALA A 101 -13.55 -11.42 5.33
C ALA A 101 -14.98 -11.01 5.71
N ASN A 102 -15.11 -9.87 6.40
CA ASN A 102 -16.35 -9.27 6.81
C ASN A 102 -17.22 -10.29 7.57
N LEU A 103 -16.68 -10.95 8.59
CA LEU A 103 -17.43 -11.87 9.44
C LEU A 103 -18.00 -11.14 10.67
N PRO A 104 -19.16 -11.56 11.23
CA PRO A 104 -19.76 -10.91 12.41
C PRO A 104 -18.96 -11.16 13.70
N ILE A 105 -18.21 -12.28 13.75
CA ILE A 105 -17.27 -12.65 14.81
C ILE A 105 -16.06 -13.30 14.16
N LEU A 106 -14.89 -13.20 14.79
CA LEU A 106 -13.63 -13.77 14.28
C LEU A 106 -13.30 -13.22 12.88
N ASP A 107 -13.47 -11.90 12.71
CA ASP A 107 -13.23 -11.18 11.45
C ASP A 107 -11.74 -10.98 11.21
N TRP A 108 -11.33 -10.83 9.96
CA TRP A 108 -9.93 -10.63 9.59
C TRP A 108 -9.80 -10.02 8.20
N GLU A 109 -8.58 -9.63 7.87
CA GLU A 109 -8.20 -9.07 6.56
C GLU A 109 -7.10 -9.91 5.93
N ALA A 110 -7.11 -10.01 4.60
CA ALA A 110 -6.14 -10.75 3.82
C ALA A 110 -4.71 -10.36 4.20
N GLY A 111 -3.87 -11.36 4.39
CA GLY A 111 -2.53 -11.15 4.92
C GLY A 111 -1.75 -12.44 5.11
N ALA A 112 -0.57 -12.34 5.70
CA ALA A 112 0.22 -13.52 6.07
C ALA A 112 -0.60 -14.44 6.99
N SER A 113 -0.52 -15.76 6.77
CA SER A 113 -1.35 -16.71 7.52
C SER A 113 -1.14 -16.61 9.03
N ARG A 114 0.10 -16.31 9.47
CA ARG A 114 0.42 -16.07 10.88
C ARG A 114 -0.34 -14.88 11.46
N SER A 115 -0.44 -13.77 10.73
CA SER A 115 -1.14 -12.56 11.18
C SER A 115 -2.65 -12.79 11.26
N VAL A 116 -3.23 -13.41 10.23
CA VAL A 116 -4.66 -13.77 10.20
C VAL A 116 -4.99 -14.72 11.35
N ARG A 117 -4.16 -15.74 11.58
CA ARG A 117 -4.30 -16.63 12.73
C ARG A 117 -4.30 -15.85 14.04
N GLN A 118 -3.34 -14.93 14.21
CA GLN A 118 -3.21 -14.17 15.45
C GLN A 118 -4.46 -13.35 15.74
N ASP A 119 -5.00 -12.65 14.73
CA ASP A 119 -6.24 -11.88 14.87
C ASP A 119 -7.42 -12.78 15.29
N VAL A 120 -7.63 -13.90 14.57
CA VAL A 120 -8.73 -14.84 14.84
C VAL A 120 -8.60 -15.49 16.21
N VAL A 121 -7.39 -15.90 16.62
CA VAL A 121 -7.17 -16.50 17.95
C VAL A 121 -7.41 -15.46 19.05
N LEU A 122 -6.93 -14.23 18.91
CA LEU A 122 -7.17 -13.18 19.90
C LEU A 122 -8.67 -12.86 20.04
N GLU A 123 -9.41 -12.76 18.94
CA GLU A 123 -10.86 -12.56 19.00
C GLU A 123 -11.60 -13.75 19.63
N PHE A 124 -11.16 -14.97 19.35
CA PHE A 124 -11.71 -16.17 19.98
C PHE A 124 -11.46 -16.15 21.49
N GLU A 125 -10.27 -15.76 21.93
CA GLU A 125 -9.94 -15.63 23.36
C GLU A 125 -10.75 -14.53 24.03
N ASP A 126 -11.00 -13.40 23.37
CA ASP A 126 -11.90 -12.34 23.86
C ASP A 126 -13.32 -12.89 24.07
N ILE A 127 -13.85 -13.65 23.10
CA ILE A 127 -15.15 -14.32 23.23
C ILE A 127 -15.14 -15.32 24.39
N ALA A 128 -14.14 -16.20 24.46
CA ALA A 128 -14.03 -17.21 25.51
C ALA A 128 -13.97 -16.59 26.92
N GLY A 129 -13.30 -15.44 27.05
CA GLY A 129 -13.23 -14.68 28.30
C GLY A 129 -14.58 -14.06 28.70
N ARG A 130 -15.37 -13.56 27.73
CA ARG A 130 -16.68 -12.94 28.00
C ARG A 130 -17.76 -13.97 28.29
N VAL A 131 -17.73 -15.13 27.64
CA VAL A 131 -18.66 -16.24 27.88
C VAL A 131 -18.13 -17.26 28.91
N ALA A 132 -17.23 -16.82 29.80
CA ALA A 132 -16.55 -17.68 30.77
C ALA A 132 -17.53 -18.59 31.53
N GLY A 133 -17.16 -19.87 31.67
CA GLY A 133 -18.01 -20.91 32.26
C GLY A 133 -18.91 -21.66 31.28
N ARG A 134 -19.17 -21.09 30.08
CA ARG A 134 -19.86 -21.81 29.00
C ARG A 134 -18.91 -22.40 27.97
N LEU A 135 -17.77 -21.77 27.69
CA LEU A 135 -16.80 -22.26 26.71
C LEU A 135 -15.53 -22.78 27.40
N GLU A 136 -15.27 -24.08 27.27
CA GLU A 136 -14.07 -24.75 27.77
C GLU A 136 -13.16 -25.16 26.61
N LYS A 137 -11.86 -24.91 26.76
CA LYS A 137 -10.82 -25.31 25.81
C LYS A 137 -10.04 -26.48 26.40
N ARG A 138 -9.96 -27.60 25.66
CA ARG A 138 -9.17 -28.78 25.98
C ARG A 138 -8.12 -29.01 24.91
N THR A 139 -7.06 -28.20 24.96
CA THR A 139 -5.85 -28.36 24.14
C THR A 139 -4.98 -29.50 24.68
N GLY A 140 -4.17 -30.16 23.86
CA GLY A 140 -3.42 -31.35 24.27
C GLY A 140 -4.29 -32.58 24.49
N HIS A 141 -5.51 -32.62 23.96
CA HIS A 141 -6.45 -33.73 24.11
C HIS A 141 -6.72 -34.38 22.75
N GLN A 142 -6.42 -35.68 22.63
CA GLN A 142 -6.63 -36.44 21.42
C GLN A 142 -7.90 -37.27 21.53
N VAL A 143 -8.92 -36.98 20.72
CA VAL A 143 -10.11 -37.83 20.62
C VAL A 143 -9.75 -39.14 19.89
N LYS A 144 -10.08 -40.27 20.52
CA LYS A 144 -9.78 -41.63 20.04
C LYS A 144 -11.00 -42.33 19.48
N GLN A 145 -12.18 -42.03 20.03
CA GLN A 145 -13.42 -42.65 19.61
C GLN A 145 -14.62 -41.76 19.94
N ILE A 146 -15.66 -41.84 19.12
CA ILE A 146 -17.00 -41.29 19.42
C ILE A 146 -18.01 -42.42 19.28
N ARG A 147 -18.87 -42.61 20.29
CA ARG A 147 -19.93 -43.62 20.29
C ARG A 147 -21.29 -42.97 20.48
N GLY A 148 -22.29 -43.40 19.71
CA GLY A 148 -23.69 -43.05 19.99
C GLY A 148 -24.21 -43.83 21.20
N VAL A 149 -24.77 -43.13 22.19
CA VAL A 149 -25.36 -43.71 23.41
C VAL A 149 -26.74 -43.10 23.64
N GLY A 150 -27.79 -43.78 23.17
CA GLY A 150 -29.16 -43.27 23.20
C GLY A 150 -29.28 -42.01 22.33
N THR A 151 -29.70 -40.90 22.94
CA THR A 151 -29.79 -39.57 22.30
C THR A 151 -28.53 -38.72 22.45
N THR A 152 -27.48 -39.27 23.06
CA THR A 152 -26.22 -38.56 23.37
C THR A 152 -25.03 -39.25 22.71
N TYR A 153 -23.86 -38.63 22.81
CA TYR A 153 -22.59 -39.12 22.30
C TYR A 153 -21.58 -39.25 23.45
N GLU A 154 -20.94 -40.40 23.57
CA GLU A 154 -19.77 -40.59 24.43
C GLU A 154 -18.50 -40.33 23.61
N ILE A 155 -17.65 -39.43 24.10
CA ILE A 155 -16.37 -39.08 23.48
C ILE A 155 -15.26 -39.63 24.35
N ILE A 156 -14.44 -40.52 23.76
CA ILE A 156 -13.28 -41.12 24.42
C ILE A 156 -12.02 -40.39 23.93
N TYR A 157 -11.20 -39.90 24.85
CA TYR A 157 -10.03 -39.10 24.54
C TYR A 157 -8.85 -39.37 25.48
N ASP A 158 -7.64 -39.10 24.99
CA ASP A 158 -6.40 -39.13 25.76
C ASP A 158 -5.98 -37.70 26.08
N ARG A 159 -5.45 -37.47 27.28
CA ARG A 159 -4.75 -36.22 27.64
C ARG A 159 -3.25 -36.43 27.44
N LEU A 160 -2.68 -35.67 26.51
CA LEU A 160 -1.27 -35.76 26.09
C LEU A 160 -0.32 -34.94 26.99
N ASP A 161 -0.87 -34.30 28.02
CA ASP A 161 -0.10 -33.54 28.99
C ASP A 161 0.72 -34.46 29.90
N ASN A 162 2.00 -34.15 30.09
CA ASN A 162 2.78 -34.67 31.20
C ASN A 162 2.48 -33.79 32.41
N ALA A 163 1.62 -34.25 33.34
CA ALA A 163 1.65 -33.68 34.68
C ALA A 163 3.07 -33.91 35.25
N PRO A 164 3.64 -33.01 36.07
CA PRO A 164 4.92 -33.27 36.72
C PRO A 164 4.86 -34.61 37.48
N GLY A 165 5.55 -35.63 36.98
CA GLY A 165 5.59 -36.98 37.55
C GLY A 165 4.44 -37.94 37.17
N GLY A 166 3.49 -37.53 36.32
CA GLY A 166 2.40 -38.40 35.83
C GLY A 166 2.45 -38.54 34.31
N GLY A 167 2.50 -39.79 33.81
CA GLY A 167 2.38 -40.07 32.38
C GLY A 167 1.00 -39.67 31.80
N PRO A 168 0.80 -39.82 30.49
CA PRO A 168 -0.45 -39.44 29.83
C PRO A 168 -1.64 -40.19 30.43
N ALA A 169 -2.74 -39.48 30.69
CA ALA A 169 -4.00 -40.08 31.11
C ALA A 169 -4.75 -40.56 29.86
N GLN A 170 -5.05 -41.86 29.79
CA GLN A 170 -5.62 -42.50 28.60
C GLN A 170 -7.07 -42.91 28.82
N ASN A 171 -7.83 -42.99 27.73
CA ASN A 171 -9.22 -43.46 27.70
C ASN A 171 -10.15 -42.71 28.68
N LEU A 172 -9.97 -41.40 28.82
CA LEU A 172 -10.94 -40.54 29.50
C LEU A 172 -12.22 -40.48 28.67
N SER A 173 -13.38 -40.30 29.29
CA SER A 173 -14.63 -40.13 28.56
C SER A 173 -15.55 -39.08 29.17
N ASP A 174 -16.30 -38.41 28.31
CA ASP A 174 -17.38 -37.49 28.65
C ASP A 174 -18.57 -37.70 27.70
N ARG A 175 -19.76 -37.27 28.13
CA ARG A 175 -21.00 -37.37 27.34
C ARG A 175 -21.45 -36.01 26.84
N PHE A 176 -22.02 -35.95 25.64
CA PHE A 176 -22.48 -34.71 25.00
C PHE A 176 -23.79 -34.95 24.24
N ASP A 177 -24.67 -33.95 24.23
CA ASP A 177 -25.92 -34.00 23.48
C ASP A 177 -25.69 -33.72 21.99
N MET A 178 -24.68 -32.91 21.69
CA MET A 178 -24.33 -32.51 20.34
C MET A 178 -22.82 -32.57 20.12
N VAL A 179 -22.42 -33.03 18.94
CA VAL A 179 -21.00 -33.08 18.54
C VAL A 179 -20.83 -32.44 17.17
N PHE A 180 -19.90 -31.49 17.07
CA PHE A 180 -19.37 -30.92 15.84
C PHE A 180 -18.00 -31.50 15.54
N LEU A 181 -17.89 -32.25 14.45
CA LEU A 181 -16.62 -32.77 13.95
C LEU A 181 -16.00 -31.76 12.98
N ALA A 182 -14.95 -31.07 13.40
CA ALA A 182 -14.31 -29.94 12.72
C ALA A 182 -12.78 -30.11 12.58
N ILE A 183 -12.32 -31.32 12.25
CA ILE A 183 -10.90 -31.71 12.11
C ILE A 183 -10.16 -31.08 10.91
N GLY A 184 -10.85 -30.30 10.07
CA GLY A 184 -10.25 -29.31 9.16
C GLY A 184 -9.33 -29.86 8.06
N PHE A 185 -8.25 -29.12 7.79
CA PHE A 185 -7.34 -29.34 6.65
C PHE A 185 -6.48 -30.62 6.75
N GLY A 186 -6.27 -31.15 7.96
CA GLY A 186 -5.31 -32.24 8.20
C GLY A 186 -3.85 -31.85 7.92
N LEU A 187 -2.93 -32.75 8.28
CA LEU A 187 -1.51 -32.67 7.90
C LEU A 187 -1.23 -33.65 6.76
N GLU A 188 -0.39 -33.23 5.83
CA GLU A 188 0.22 -34.12 4.84
C GLU A 188 1.07 -35.18 5.56
N PRO A 189 1.26 -36.38 4.97
CA PRO A 189 2.27 -37.33 5.45
C PRO A 189 3.62 -36.65 5.62
N ARG A 190 4.47 -37.16 6.52
CA ARG A 190 5.87 -36.71 6.62
C ARG A 190 6.75 -37.23 5.49
N GLU A 191 6.30 -38.30 4.83
CA GLU A 191 7.05 -39.04 3.82
C GLU A 191 6.03 -39.76 2.93
N THR A 192 5.65 -39.13 1.82
CA THR A 192 4.77 -39.74 0.81
C THR A 192 5.59 -40.56 -0.18
N ILE A 193 6.79 -40.09 -0.53
CA ILE A 193 7.78 -40.85 -1.29
C ILE A 193 8.89 -41.27 -0.32
N ARG A 194 9.17 -42.57 -0.26
CA ARG A 194 10.19 -43.12 0.65
C ARG A 194 11.54 -42.42 0.45
N ALA A 195 12.19 -42.08 1.56
CA ALA A 195 13.43 -41.34 1.70
C ALA A 195 13.39 -39.91 1.11
N ILE A 196 12.21 -39.30 1.03
CA ILE A 196 12.00 -37.88 0.70
C ILE A 196 11.08 -37.28 1.77
N ALA A 197 11.54 -36.25 2.46
CA ALA A 197 10.74 -35.59 3.48
C ALA A 197 9.73 -34.64 2.81
N ASP A 198 8.45 -34.82 3.14
CA ASP A 198 7.39 -33.93 2.70
C ASP A 198 7.45 -32.65 3.54
N THR A 199 7.65 -31.52 2.86
CA THR A 199 7.60 -30.22 3.52
C THR A 199 6.18 -29.71 3.50
N SER A 200 5.61 -29.38 4.67
CA SER A 200 4.20 -29.00 4.76
C SER A 200 3.90 -27.70 4.00
N TYR A 201 2.74 -27.66 3.35
CA TYR A 201 2.21 -26.46 2.68
C TYR A 201 2.21 -25.21 3.58
N TRP A 202 1.95 -25.40 4.88
CA TRP A 202 1.86 -24.32 5.87
C TRP A 202 3.19 -23.92 6.52
N SER A 203 4.31 -24.40 5.98
CA SER A 203 5.65 -24.03 6.45
C SER A 203 6.37 -23.11 5.46
N ASP A 204 7.21 -22.19 5.95
CA ASP A 204 8.02 -21.32 5.08
C ASP A 204 9.03 -22.12 4.24
N ALA A 205 9.50 -23.27 4.76
CA ALA A 205 10.31 -24.22 4.03
C ALA A 205 9.56 -24.84 2.84
N GLY A 206 8.22 -24.86 2.88
CA GLY A 206 7.37 -25.39 1.81
C GLY A 206 7.18 -24.41 0.65
N VAL A 207 7.83 -23.25 0.67
CA VAL A 207 7.88 -22.30 -0.44
C VAL A 207 9.31 -22.24 -0.96
N PRO A 208 9.57 -22.50 -2.25
CA PRO A 208 10.91 -22.43 -2.83
C PRO A 208 11.62 -21.09 -2.52
N THR A 209 12.92 -21.13 -2.22
CA THR A 209 13.72 -19.95 -1.86
C THR A 209 14.33 -19.27 -3.09
N ALA A 210 14.65 -17.99 -2.99
CA ALA A 210 15.25 -17.24 -4.11
C ALA A 210 16.66 -17.74 -4.47
N GLU A 211 17.46 -18.12 -3.48
CA GLU A 211 18.82 -18.62 -3.67
C GLU A 211 18.85 -20.14 -3.84
N PHE A 212 18.98 -20.61 -5.09
CA PHE A 212 19.12 -22.03 -5.38
C PHE A 212 20.59 -22.39 -5.63
N ALA A 213 21.43 -22.27 -4.59
CA ALA A 213 22.83 -22.70 -4.55
C ALA A 213 23.69 -22.35 -5.79
N ALA A 214 23.42 -21.22 -6.45
CA ALA A 214 24.05 -20.80 -7.72
C ALA A 214 23.94 -21.82 -8.88
N ARG A 215 22.93 -22.71 -8.88
CA ARG A 215 22.68 -23.62 -10.02
C ARG A 215 22.17 -22.82 -11.23
N PRO A 216 22.82 -22.93 -12.40
CA PRO A 216 22.39 -22.21 -13.60
C PRO A 216 21.10 -22.78 -14.21
N THR A 217 20.79 -24.05 -13.94
CA THR A 217 19.61 -24.75 -14.48
C THR A 217 18.91 -25.58 -13.39
N PRO A 218 18.18 -24.93 -12.47
CA PRO A 218 17.55 -25.60 -11.34
C PRO A 218 16.34 -26.44 -11.79
N ARG A 219 16.19 -27.62 -11.19
CA ARG A 219 15.20 -28.64 -11.60
C ARG A 219 14.23 -28.94 -10.47
N PHE A 220 12.94 -28.69 -10.70
CA PHE A 220 11.90 -28.92 -9.71
C PHE A 220 10.95 -30.03 -10.17
N PHE A 221 10.63 -30.93 -9.25
CA PHE A 221 9.57 -31.91 -9.41
C PHE A 221 8.41 -31.59 -8.48
N ILE A 222 7.23 -31.36 -9.04
CA ILE A 222 6.00 -31.04 -8.29
C ILE A 222 5.00 -32.17 -8.51
N SER A 223 4.49 -32.76 -7.44
CA SER A 223 3.49 -33.83 -7.49
C SER A 223 2.14 -33.37 -6.93
N GLY A 224 1.12 -33.31 -7.79
CA GLY A 224 -0.26 -32.94 -7.46
C GLY A 224 -0.75 -31.70 -8.21
N ASN A 225 -2.01 -31.74 -8.68
CA ASN A 225 -2.67 -30.66 -9.44
C ASN A 225 -3.86 -30.01 -8.70
N GLY A 226 -3.89 -30.10 -7.37
CA GLY A 226 -4.77 -29.26 -6.54
C GLY A 226 -4.25 -27.82 -6.44
N ASP A 227 -5.02 -26.91 -5.82
CA ASP A 227 -4.62 -25.50 -5.69
C ASP A 227 -3.23 -25.32 -5.05
N GLY A 228 -2.92 -26.10 -4.01
CA GLY A 228 -1.60 -26.08 -3.36
C GLY A 228 -0.46 -26.57 -4.28
N GLY A 229 -0.75 -27.50 -5.19
CA GLY A 229 0.22 -27.99 -6.18
C GLY A 229 0.46 -27.00 -7.31
N LEU A 230 -0.62 -26.40 -7.83
CA LEU A 230 -0.53 -25.40 -8.90
C LEU A 230 0.20 -24.14 -8.43
N ILE A 231 -0.07 -23.65 -7.22
CA ILE A 231 0.63 -22.46 -6.72
C ILE A 231 2.10 -22.75 -6.41
N ASP A 232 2.44 -23.98 -6.00
CA ASP A 232 3.84 -24.37 -5.76
C ASP A 232 4.62 -24.61 -7.05
N PHE A 233 3.94 -25.05 -8.10
CA PHE A 233 4.48 -25.04 -9.45
C PHE A 233 4.86 -23.62 -9.89
N VAL A 234 3.97 -22.64 -9.69
CA VAL A 234 4.24 -21.22 -9.98
C VAL A 234 5.36 -20.66 -9.08
N ALA A 235 5.38 -21.05 -7.80
CA ALA A 235 6.41 -20.63 -6.86
C ALA A 235 7.80 -21.17 -7.23
N ALA A 236 7.89 -22.43 -7.63
CA ALA A 236 9.14 -23.07 -8.09
C ALA A 236 9.68 -22.42 -9.37
N ALA A 237 8.77 -22.02 -10.28
CA ALA A 237 9.12 -21.33 -11.52
C ALA A 237 9.70 -19.93 -11.27
N SER A 238 9.28 -19.27 -10.20
CA SER A 238 9.57 -17.86 -9.93
C SER A 238 10.97 -17.67 -9.30
N ARG A 239 11.67 -16.60 -9.70
CA ARG A 239 12.93 -16.20 -9.06
C ARG A 239 12.71 -15.74 -7.63
N ASP A 240 11.74 -14.85 -7.43
CA ASP A 240 11.42 -14.24 -6.14
C ASP A 240 9.92 -14.33 -5.89
N PHE A 241 9.46 -15.50 -5.44
CA PHE A 241 8.02 -15.73 -5.25
C PHE A 241 7.46 -14.97 -4.04
N ASP A 242 6.62 -13.96 -4.32
CA ASP A 242 5.64 -13.40 -3.39
C ASP A 242 4.23 -13.76 -3.86
N HIS A 243 3.52 -14.52 -3.03
CA HIS A 243 2.16 -14.98 -3.31
C HIS A 243 1.17 -13.83 -3.61
N ARG A 244 1.21 -12.71 -2.88
CA ARG A 244 0.35 -11.54 -3.13
C ARG A 244 0.72 -10.86 -4.44
N ALA A 245 2.01 -10.71 -4.70
CA ALA A 245 2.46 -10.06 -5.93
C ALA A 245 2.05 -10.89 -7.16
N MET A 246 2.07 -12.22 -7.06
CA MET A 246 1.59 -13.12 -8.11
C MET A 246 0.08 -13.07 -8.28
N ILE A 247 -0.68 -13.11 -7.18
CA ILE A 247 -2.15 -12.95 -7.22
C ILE A 247 -2.54 -11.64 -7.90
N ARG A 248 -1.96 -10.51 -7.45
CA ARG A 248 -2.24 -9.18 -8.00
C ARG A 248 -1.81 -9.06 -9.46
N LEU A 249 -0.64 -9.61 -9.79
CA LEU A 249 -0.15 -9.64 -11.16
C LEU A 249 -1.22 -10.19 -12.11
N ILE A 250 -1.95 -11.24 -11.72
CA ILE A 250 -2.95 -11.85 -12.59
C ILE A 250 -4.30 -11.15 -12.42
N ALA A 251 -4.80 -11.03 -11.19
CA ALA A 251 -6.15 -10.55 -10.92
C ALA A 251 -6.35 -9.06 -11.27
N GLU A 252 -5.28 -8.26 -11.23
CA GLU A 252 -5.29 -6.82 -11.51
C GLU A 252 -4.58 -6.48 -12.84
N HIS A 253 -4.23 -7.47 -13.68
CA HIS A 253 -3.53 -7.23 -14.95
C HIS A 253 -4.39 -6.38 -15.91
N PRO A 254 -3.83 -5.34 -16.57
CA PRO A 254 -4.55 -4.58 -17.58
C PRO A 254 -5.15 -5.49 -18.67
N GLY A 255 -6.45 -5.40 -18.92
CA GLY A 255 -7.16 -6.23 -19.91
C GLY A 255 -7.65 -7.60 -19.40
N ILE A 256 -7.33 -8.01 -18.16
CA ILE A 256 -7.75 -9.32 -17.65
C ILE A 256 -9.27 -9.48 -17.52
N GLN A 257 -9.97 -8.38 -17.28
CA GLN A 257 -11.44 -8.35 -17.16
C GLN A 257 -12.13 -8.81 -18.44
N GLU A 258 -11.49 -8.62 -19.59
CA GLU A 258 -12.03 -9.09 -20.88
C GLU A 258 -11.98 -10.63 -21.01
N ILE A 259 -11.15 -11.30 -20.21
CA ILE A 259 -10.94 -12.76 -20.19
C ILE A 259 -11.75 -13.45 -19.08
N ALA A 260 -12.13 -12.70 -18.04
CA ALA A 260 -12.89 -13.20 -16.89
C ALA A 260 -14.15 -13.99 -17.28
N GLY A 261 -14.96 -13.46 -18.21
CA GLY A 261 -16.19 -14.10 -18.65
C GLY A 261 -15.97 -15.47 -19.29
N ASP A 262 -14.93 -15.62 -20.10
CA ASP A 262 -14.60 -16.87 -20.77
C ASP A 262 -14.13 -17.93 -19.77
N LEU A 263 -13.33 -17.54 -18.78
CA LEU A 263 -12.89 -18.45 -17.73
C LEU A 263 -14.08 -18.98 -16.91
N VAL A 264 -15.06 -18.13 -16.62
CA VAL A 264 -16.30 -18.55 -15.96
C VAL A 264 -17.11 -19.52 -16.83
N ALA A 265 -17.20 -19.26 -18.14
CA ALA A 265 -17.88 -20.14 -19.08
C ALA A 265 -17.18 -21.50 -19.24
N ILE A 266 -15.84 -21.53 -19.27
CA ILE A 266 -15.06 -22.78 -19.28
C ILE A 266 -15.33 -23.58 -18.02
N ASP A 267 -15.33 -22.94 -16.85
CA ASP A 267 -15.64 -23.58 -15.58
C ASP A 267 -17.06 -24.19 -15.57
N ALA A 268 -18.06 -23.47 -16.09
CA ALA A 268 -19.42 -23.97 -16.20
C ALA A 268 -19.50 -25.22 -17.10
N ARG A 269 -18.84 -25.20 -18.27
CA ARG A 269 -18.77 -26.35 -19.18
C ARG A 269 -18.05 -27.55 -18.54
N ALA A 270 -16.94 -27.31 -17.84
CA ALA A 270 -16.19 -28.36 -17.16
C ALA A 270 -17.02 -29.04 -16.05
N ARG A 271 -17.85 -28.28 -15.32
CA ARG A 271 -18.76 -28.82 -14.30
C ARG A 271 -19.90 -29.62 -14.89
N ASP A 272 -20.51 -29.13 -15.97
CA ASP A 272 -21.56 -29.87 -16.68
C ASP A 272 -21.01 -31.20 -17.21
N ALA A 273 -19.83 -31.18 -17.82
CA ALA A 273 -19.14 -32.40 -18.26
C ALA A 273 -18.86 -33.36 -17.10
N GLN A 274 -18.36 -32.87 -15.95
CA GLN A 274 -18.14 -33.70 -14.76
C GLN A 274 -19.45 -34.32 -14.23
N THR A 275 -20.55 -33.57 -14.22
CA THR A 275 -21.87 -34.04 -13.75
C THR A 275 -22.41 -35.13 -14.67
N ASN A 276 -22.20 -34.99 -15.98
CA ASN A 276 -22.63 -35.94 -17.00
C ASN A 276 -21.60 -37.06 -17.27
N ALA A 277 -20.53 -37.14 -16.48
CA ALA A 277 -19.42 -38.08 -16.65
C ALA A 277 -18.78 -38.07 -18.06
N VAL A 278 -18.74 -36.90 -18.70
CA VAL A 278 -18.12 -36.66 -20.01
C VAL A 278 -16.67 -36.18 -19.81
N PRO A 279 -15.67 -36.71 -20.55
CA PRO A 279 -14.30 -36.23 -20.50
C PRO A 279 -14.21 -34.74 -20.89
N PHE A 280 -13.46 -33.95 -20.11
CA PHE A 280 -13.24 -32.53 -20.38
C PHE A 280 -11.79 -32.14 -20.07
N ASP A 281 -11.00 -31.92 -21.12
CA ASP A 281 -9.63 -31.45 -20.98
C ASP A 281 -9.61 -29.92 -20.87
N MET A 282 -9.59 -29.42 -19.63
CA MET A 282 -9.55 -27.98 -19.37
C MET A 282 -8.27 -27.32 -19.92
N TYR A 283 -7.14 -28.03 -19.97
CA TYR A 283 -5.89 -27.48 -20.45
C TYR A 283 -5.97 -27.22 -21.96
N ALA A 284 -6.47 -28.20 -22.72
CA ALA A 284 -6.69 -28.05 -24.16
C ALA A 284 -7.67 -26.90 -24.49
N VAL A 285 -8.69 -26.68 -23.65
CA VAL A 285 -9.61 -25.54 -23.82
C VAL A 285 -8.92 -24.21 -23.53
N TYR A 286 -8.04 -24.14 -22.51
CA TYR A 286 -7.24 -22.93 -22.25
C TYR A 286 -6.28 -22.62 -23.41
N GLU A 287 -5.66 -23.65 -24.01
CA GLU A 287 -4.85 -23.49 -25.23
C GLU A 287 -5.67 -22.90 -26.38
N ALA A 288 -6.87 -23.42 -26.63
CA ALA A 288 -7.69 -23.02 -27.77
C ALA A 288 -8.34 -21.63 -27.60
N GLU A 289 -8.79 -21.28 -26.38
CA GLU A 289 -9.66 -20.12 -26.16
C GLU A 289 -8.98 -18.98 -25.38
N ILE A 290 -7.98 -19.27 -24.55
CA ILE A 290 -7.40 -18.28 -23.60
C ILE A 290 -6.01 -17.83 -24.03
N ARG A 291 -5.21 -18.70 -24.65
CA ARG A 291 -3.80 -18.45 -24.99
C ARG A 291 -3.54 -17.13 -25.71
N GLU A 292 -4.14 -16.94 -26.89
CA GLU A 292 -3.90 -15.74 -27.70
C GLU A 292 -4.27 -14.46 -26.94
N ARG A 293 -5.30 -14.53 -26.10
CA ARG A 293 -5.80 -13.37 -25.33
C ARG A 293 -4.82 -12.97 -24.21
N ILE A 294 -4.28 -13.94 -23.47
CA ILE A 294 -3.30 -13.66 -22.41
C ILE A 294 -1.94 -13.21 -22.96
N GLU A 295 -1.58 -13.68 -24.16
CA GLU A 295 -0.41 -13.20 -24.89
C GLU A 295 -0.62 -11.76 -25.36
N ALA A 296 -1.80 -11.44 -25.93
CA ALA A 296 -2.14 -10.11 -26.44
C ALA A 296 -2.15 -9.02 -25.35
N ILE A 297 -2.64 -9.32 -24.14
CA ILE A 297 -2.58 -8.39 -23.00
C ILE A 297 -1.19 -8.34 -22.34
N GLY A 298 -0.22 -9.14 -22.80
CA GLY A 298 1.15 -9.14 -22.29
C GLY A 298 1.36 -9.88 -20.96
N LEU A 299 0.38 -10.65 -20.47
CA LEU A 299 0.49 -11.36 -19.20
C LEU A 299 1.61 -12.41 -19.22
N VAL A 300 1.73 -13.16 -20.33
CA VAL A 300 2.79 -14.17 -20.51
C VAL A 300 4.18 -13.54 -20.43
N GLY A 301 4.38 -12.38 -21.06
CA GLY A 301 5.66 -11.67 -21.05
C GLY A 301 6.04 -11.12 -19.67
N GLU A 302 5.07 -10.69 -18.88
CA GLU A 302 5.29 -10.27 -17.49
C GLU A 302 5.62 -11.45 -16.57
N VAL A 303 4.96 -12.61 -16.75
CA VAL A 303 5.32 -13.84 -16.04
C VAL A 303 6.72 -14.32 -16.43
N ALA A 304 7.07 -14.29 -17.72
CA ALA A 304 8.40 -14.66 -18.23
C ALA A 304 9.53 -13.87 -17.56
N ARG A 305 9.35 -12.55 -17.37
CA ARG A 305 10.34 -11.68 -16.68
C ARG A 305 10.58 -12.06 -15.21
N ARG A 306 9.68 -12.83 -14.61
CA ARG A 306 9.75 -13.27 -13.21
C ARG A 306 10.23 -14.72 -13.06
N LEU A 307 10.36 -15.46 -14.18
CA LEU A 307 10.89 -16.80 -14.16
C LEU A 307 12.35 -16.81 -13.70
N ARG A 308 12.70 -17.90 -13.00
CA ARG A 308 14.07 -18.17 -12.59
C ARG A 308 14.92 -18.51 -13.83
N PRO A 309 16.16 -18.00 -13.93
CA PRO A 309 17.05 -18.35 -15.03
C PRO A 309 17.24 -19.87 -15.14
N GLY A 310 17.10 -20.42 -16.36
CA GLY A 310 17.39 -21.82 -16.65
C GLY A 310 16.42 -22.87 -16.06
N VAL A 311 15.33 -22.44 -15.42
CA VAL A 311 14.45 -23.34 -14.65
C VAL A 311 13.85 -24.47 -15.49
N GLN A 312 13.85 -25.67 -14.93
CA GLN A 312 13.26 -26.88 -15.50
C GLN A 312 12.19 -27.38 -14.54
N LEU A 313 10.95 -27.44 -15.01
CA LEU A 313 9.79 -27.80 -14.20
C LEU A 313 9.18 -29.12 -14.68
N THR A 314 9.04 -30.08 -13.77
CA THR A 314 8.25 -31.29 -14.00
C THR A 314 7.01 -31.25 -13.12
N LEU A 315 5.82 -31.23 -13.72
CA LEU A 315 4.56 -31.40 -13.02
C LEU A 315 4.06 -32.83 -13.21
N GLN A 316 3.84 -33.53 -12.10
CA GLN A 316 3.31 -34.89 -12.07
C GLN A 316 1.88 -34.89 -11.53
N THR A 317 0.96 -35.50 -12.29
CA THR A 317 -0.46 -35.64 -11.94
C THR A 317 -0.88 -37.11 -11.88
N GLU A 318 -1.98 -37.40 -11.18
CA GLU A 318 -2.51 -38.77 -11.13
C GLU A 318 -3.07 -39.22 -12.49
N HIS A 319 -3.73 -38.31 -13.19
CA HIS A 319 -4.40 -38.52 -14.48
C HIS A 319 -3.75 -37.66 -15.57
N PRO A 320 -3.97 -37.93 -16.87
CA PRO A 320 -3.38 -37.14 -17.94
C PRO A 320 -3.82 -35.65 -17.95
N GLU A 321 -4.88 -35.27 -17.23
CA GLU A 321 -5.33 -33.89 -17.17
C GLU A 321 -4.45 -33.05 -16.21
N ILE A 322 -3.87 -31.96 -16.73
CA ILE A 322 -3.11 -30.99 -15.92
C ILE A 322 -4.04 -30.25 -14.96
N PHE A 323 -5.22 -29.84 -15.44
CA PHE A 323 -6.18 -29.04 -14.68
C PHE A 323 -7.43 -29.82 -14.31
N THR A 324 -7.95 -29.53 -13.11
CA THR A 324 -9.23 -30.03 -12.63
C THR A 324 -10.15 -28.88 -12.25
N VAL A 325 -11.45 -29.05 -12.50
CA VAL A 325 -12.50 -28.07 -12.18
C VAL A 325 -12.61 -27.75 -10.68
N ASN A 326 -12.01 -28.60 -9.82
CA ASN A 326 -11.99 -28.43 -8.37
C ASN A 326 -10.96 -27.41 -7.86
N THR A 327 -10.10 -26.87 -8.72
CA THR A 327 -9.13 -25.81 -8.36
C THR A 327 -9.72 -24.41 -8.60
N SER A 328 -9.04 -23.35 -8.18
CA SER A 328 -9.41 -21.98 -8.57
C SER A 328 -9.01 -21.66 -10.01
N ALA A 329 -9.84 -20.86 -10.68
CA ALA A 329 -9.53 -20.33 -12.01
C ALA A 329 -8.24 -19.50 -11.98
N LEU A 330 -8.00 -18.75 -10.91
CA LEU A 330 -6.79 -17.96 -10.72
C LEU A 330 -5.52 -18.82 -10.73
N ASN A 331 -5.47 -19.90 -9.93
CA ASN A 331 -4.29 -20.76 -9.88
C ASN A 331 -4.08 -21.54 -11.18
N ARG A 332 -5.17 -21.96 -11.86
CA ARG A 332 -5.07 -22.55 -13.20
C ARG A 332 -4.49 -21.56 -14.19
N LEU A 333 -4.97 -20.31 -14.20
CA LEU A 333 -4.47 -19.27 -15.10
C LEU A 333 -3.00 -18.93 -14.79
N ALA A 334 -2.62 -18.85 -13.52
CA ALA A 334 -1.23 -18.65 -13.10
C ALA A 334 -0.31 -19.75 -13.61
N ALA A 335 -0.69 -21.01 -13.41
CA ALA A 335 0.05 -22.16 -13.89
C ALA A 335 0.10 -22.18 -15.43
N PHE A 336 -1.01 -21.89 -16.10
CA PHE A 336 -1.09 -21.82 -17.55
C PHE A 336 -0.17 -20.74 -18.13
N ALA A 337 -0.23 -19.51 -17.61
CA ALA A 337 0.65 -18.43 -18.03
C ALA A 337 2.14 -18.75 -17.75
N THR A 338 2.44 -19.46 -16.66
CA THR A 338 3.79 -19.95 -16.34
C THR A 338 4.28 -20.98 -17.35
N ILE A 339 3.42 -21.93 -17.75
CA ILE A 339 3.73 -22.93 -18.79
C ILE A 339 4.00 -22.22 -20.12
N LYS A 340 3.12 -21.29 -20.53
CA LYS A 340 3.32 -20.51 -21.77
C LYS A 340 4.60 -19.66 -21.71
N ALA A 341 4.91 -19.07 -20.56
CA ALA A 341 6.14 -18.32 -20.38
C ALA A 341 7.39 -19.18 -20.57
N CYS A 342 7.38 -20.45 -20.11
CA CYS A 342 8.48 -21.39 -20.34
C CYS A 342 8.71 -21.70 -21.83
N GLU A 343 7.69 -21.52 -22.69
CA GLU A 343 7.80 -21.75 -24.15
C GLU A 343 8.38 -20.55 -24.91
N THR A 344 8.52 -19.39 -24.27
CA THR A 344 9.04 -18.17 -24.92
C THR A 344 10.55 -18.15 -25.09
N SER A 345 11.28 -19.09 -24.48
CA SER A 345 12.74 -19.20 -24.58
C SER A 345 13.22 -20.64 -24.36
N ASP A 346 14.20 -21.08 -25.15
CA ASP A 346 14.85 -22.39 -24.99
C ASP A 346 15.61 -22.56 -23.66
N GLN A 347 15.78 -21.48 -22.88
CA GLN A 347 16.43 -21.53 -21.57
C GLN A 347 15.54 -22.19 -20.50
N TRP A 348 14.23 -22.19 -20.68
CA TRP A 348 13.28 -22.75 -19.74
C TRP A 348 12.66 -24.03 -20.29
N ARG A 349 12.19 -24.89 -19.39
CA ARG A 349 11.50 -26.11 -19.80
C ARG A 349 10.37 -26.45 -18.86
N PHE A 350 9.26 -26.84 -19.45
CA PHE A 350 8.15 -27.49 -18.77
C PHE A 350 8.01 -28.93 -19.26
N THR A 351 7.67 -29.85 -18.37
CA THR A 351 7.34 -31.23 -18.69
C THR A 351 6.19 -31.68 -17.81
N HIS A 352 5.15 -32.24 -18.43
CA HIS A 352 4.03 -32.87 -17.74
C HIS A 352 4.16 -34.39 -17.84
N ILE A 353 4.00 -35.08 -16.71
CA ILE A 353 3.92 -36.53 -16.64
C ILE A 353 2.72 -36.94 -15.80
N HIS A 354 2.23 -38.16 -15.99
CA HIS A 354 1.17 -38.72 -15.17
C HIS A 354 1.51 -40.14 -14.71
N GLY A 355 0.91 -40.57 -13.60
CA GLY A 355 1.14 -41.89 -12.99
C GLY A 355 0.89 -41.87 -11.48
N GLN A 356 0.50 -42.98 -10.89
CA GLN A 356 0.21 -43.04 -9.45
C GLN A 356 1.48 -43.26 -8.62
N ASN A 357 2.40 -44.06 -9.17
CA ASN A 357 3.55 -44.60 -8.45
C ASN A 357 4.83 -43.84 -8.78
N VAL A 358 5.21 -42.92 -7.90
CA VAL A 358 6.49 -42.22 -7.95
C VAL A 358 7.39 -42.74 -6.84
N THR A 359 8.58 -43.20 -7.19
CA THR A 359 9.56 -43.73 -6.23
C THR A 359 10.92 -43.07 -6.41
N ARG A 360 11.69 -42.98 -5.32
CA ARG A 360 13.10 -42.57 -5.39
C ARG A 360 13.94 -43.77 -5.85
N VAL A 361 14.87 -43.53 -6.77
CA VAL A 361 15.84 -44.56 -7.19
C VAL A 361 16.88 -44.76 -6.09
N GLU A 362 16.79 -45.85 -5.33
CA GLU A 362 17.61 -46.07 -4.14
C GLU A 362 19.13 -46.11 -4.43
N ALA A 363 19.53 -46.60 -5.61
CA ALA A 363 20.93 -46.67 -6.01
C ALA A 363 21.54 -45.31 -6.43
N TYR A 364 20.73 -44.24 -6.53
CA TYR A 364 21.22 -42.93 -6.96
C TYR A 364 21.90 -42.18 -5.82
N THR A 365 23.20 -41.94 -5.98
CA THR A 365 24.01 -41.08 -5.11
C THR A 365 24.54 -39.93 -5.95
N PRO A 366 24.11 -38.68 -5.73
CA PRO A 366 24.51 -37.56 -6.57
C PRO A 366 25.94 -37.11 -6.28
N ASP A 367 26.73 -36.90 -7.33
CA ASP A 367 28.01 -36.21 -7.22
C ASP A 367 27.81 -34.69 -6.99
N ALA A 368 28.86 -33.99 -6.57
CA ALA A 368 28.82 -32.54 -6.41
C ALA A 368 28.41 -31.85 -7.72
N GLY A 369 27.32 -31.06 -7.68
CA GLY A 369 26.77 -30.38 -8.84
C GLY A 369 25.73 -31.17 -9.64
N GLN A 370 25.49 -32.45 -9.32
CA GLN A 370 24.39 -33.23 -9.92
C GLN A 370 23.06 -33.01 -9.19
N PRO A 371 21.92 -33.33 -9.83
CA PRO A 371 20.59 -33.25 -9.20
C PRO A 371 20.50 -34.04 -7.90
N ALA A 372 19.81 -33.51 -6.89
CA ALA A 372 19.77 -34.15 -5.57
C ALA A 372 18.99 -35.48 -5.57
N PHE A 373 18.05 -35.64 -6.53
CA PHE A 373 17.13 -36.75 -6.61
C PHE A 373 17.07 -37.30 -8.03
N LEU A 374 16.98 -38.63 -8.12
CA LEU A 374 16.52 -39.35 -9.29
C LEU A 374 15.24 -40.09 -8.92
N LEU A 375 14.17 -39.80 -9.64
CA LEU A 375 12.84 -40.35 -9.44
C LEU A 375 12.49 -41.32 -10.59
N ASP A 376 11.66 -42.31 -10.28
CA ASP A 376 10.99 -43.17 -11.24
C ASP A 376 9.50 -42.97 -11.14
N CYS A 377 8.89 -42.56 -12.24
CA CYS A 377 7.44 -42.54 -12.42
C CYS A 377 7.09 -43.53 -13.52
N GLU A 378 6.72 -44.74 -13.11
CA GLU A 378 6.27 -45.81 -14.01
C GLU A 378 7.25 -46.08 -15.17
N GLY A 379 8.56 -46.14 -14.85
CA GLY A 379 9.64 -46.37 -15.82
C GLY A 379 10.21 -45.10 -16.46
N THR A 380 9.59 -43.94 -16.27
CA THR A 380 10.16 -42.65 -16.68
C THR A 380 11.11 -42.14 -15.59
N ARG A 381 12.38 -41.91 -15.95
CA ARG A 381 13.39 -41.37 -15.03
C ARG A 381 13.37 -39.84 -15.04
N ILE A 382 13.27 -39.23 -13.86
CA ILE A 382 13.25 -37.77 -13.70
C ILE A 382 14.32 -37.32 -12.71
N GLU A 383 15.17 -36.41 -13.16
CA GLU A 383 16.18 -35.76 -12.32
C GLU A 383 15.62 -34.48 -11.70
N ALA A 384 15.78 -34.30 -10.39
CA ALA A 384 15.29 -33.15 -9.65
C ALA A 384 16.28 -32.67 -8.60
N ASP A 385 16.38 -31.35 -8.43
CA ASP A 385 17.12 -30.74 -7.33
C ASP A 385 16.24 -30.59 -6.09
N GLU A 386 14.95 -30.31 -6.29
CA GLU A 386 13.95 -30.19 -5.24
C GLU A 386 12.67 -30.94 -5.63
N VAL A 387 12.06 -31.58 -4.63
CA VAL A 387 10.84 -32.40 -4.78
C VAL A 387 9.76 -31.83 -3.87
N ILE A 388 8.65 -31.39 -4.46
CA ILE A 388 7.50 -30.81 -3.76
C ILE A 388 6.29 -31.73 -3.94
N ILE A 389 5.70 -32.18 -2.84
CA ILE A 389 4.59 -33.14 -2.84
C ILE A 389 3.34 -32.48 -2.26
N ARG A 390 2.24 -32.50 -3.04
CA ARG A 390 0.93 -31.90 -2.72
C ARG A 390 -0.21 -32.87 -3.06
N ARG A 391 -0.13 -34.09 -2.50
CA ARG A 391 -1.15 -35.15 -2.63
C ARG A 391 -2.24 -35.10 -1.55
N GLY A 392 -2.18 -34.11 -0.66
CA GLY A 392 -3.16 -33.91 0.41
C GLY A 392 -2.96 -34.82 1.63
N PRO A 393 -3.78 -34.63 2.69
CA PRO A 393 -3.68 -35.40 3.92
C PRO A 393 -4.23 -36.82 3.78
N LYS A 394 -3.82 -37.73 4.67
CA LYS A 394 -4.38 -39.09 4.76
C LYS A 394 -5.75 -39.10 5.43
N ARG A 395 -6.77 -38.73 4.66
CA ARG A 395 -8.17 -38.62 5.13
C ARG A 395 -8.66 -39.88 5.83
N ALA A 396 -8.39 -41.07 5.28
CA ALA A 396 -8.82 -42.34 5.89
C ALA A 396 -8.22 -42.57 7.29
N GLU A 397 -6.93 -42.25 7.49
CA GLU A 397 -6.28 -42.37 8.79
C GLU A 397 -6.86 -41.36 9.81
N ALA A 398 -7.08 -40.11 9.38
CA ALA A 398 -7.68 -39.07 10.22
C ALA A 398 -9.13 -39.39 10.62
N ARG A 399 -9.86 -40.16 9.80
CA ARG A 399 -11.26 -40.57 10.04
C ARG A 399 -11.40 -41.79 10.94
N ARG A 400 -10.36 -42.61 11.04
CA ARG A 400 -10.40 -43.89 11.78
C ARG A 400 -11.00 -43.77 13.19
N PRO A 401 -10.71 -42.71 14.00
CA PRO A 401 -11.34 -42.52 15.31
C PRO A 401 -12.87 -42.34 15.29
N PHE A 402 -13.45 -41.97 14.14
CA PHE A 402 -14.85 -41.53 14.02
C PHE A 402 -15.69 -42.48 13.15
N ILE A 403 -15.14 -43.61 12.73
CA ILE A 403 -15.78 -44.51 11.77
C ILE A 403 -17.14 -45.04 12.25
N ASP A 404 -17.27 -45.30 13.55
CA ASP A 404 -18.48 -45.81 14.19
C ASP A 404 -19.70 -44.88 14.03
N VAL A 405 -19.45 -43.58 13.80
CA VAL A 405 -20.49 -42.55 13.67
C VAL A 405 -20.55 -41.95 12.27
N LEU A 406 -19.67 -42.36 11.35
CA LEU A 406 -19.56 -41.84 9.98
C LEU A 406 -19.87 -42.89 8.89
N GLY A 407 -20.43 -44.05 9.25
CA GLY A 407 -20.53 -45.23 8.38
C GLY A 407 -21.13 -45.00 6.98
N ASP A 408 -22.11 -44.11 6.83
CA ASP A 408 -22.77 -43.77 5.55
C ASP A 408 -22.45 -42.35 5.05
N TYR A 409 -21.59 -41.60 5.76
CA TYR A 409 -21.37 -40.18 5.53
C TYR A 409 -20.94 -39.87 4.09
N GLU A 410 -20.01 -40.64 3.52
CA GLU A 410 -19.49 -40.35 2.17
C GLU A 410 -20.57 -40.45 1.10
N THR A 411 -21.44 -41.46 1.23
CA THR A 411 -22.59 -41.65 0.33
C THR A 411 -23.59 -40.50 0.50
N THR A 412 -24.02 -40.23 1.73
CA THR A 412 -24.99 -39.14 2.01
C THR A 412 -24.46 -37.77 1.59
N HIS A 413 -23.18 -37.50 1.83
CA HIS A 413 -22.55 -36.24 1.44
C HIS A 413 -22.45 -36.11 -0.08
N SER A 414 -22.11 -37.19 -0.79
CA SER A 414 -22.07 -37.19 -2.25
C SER A 414 -23.45 -36.94 -2.87
N GLU A 415 -24.49 -37.59 -2.35
CA GLU A 415 -25.88 -37.34 -2.75
C GLU A 415 -26.32 -35.90 -2.45
N TRP A 416 -25.92 -35.36 -1.31
CA TRP A 416 -26.22 -33.97 -0.95
C TRP A 416 -25.54 -32.98 -1.90
N LEU A 417 -24.26 -33.20 -2.24
CA LEU A 417 -23.54 -32.39 -3.22
C LEU A 417 -24.19 -32.45 -4.60
N GLN A 418 -24.65 -33.63 -5.04
CA GLN A 418 -25.38 -33.77 -6.31
C GLN A 418 -26.70 -33.00 -6.30
N ARG A 419 -27.43 -33.00 -5.16
CA ARG A 419 -28.72 -32.32 -5.04
C ARG A 419 -28.60 -30.79 -5.03
N HIS A 420 -27.57 -30.25 -4.38
CA HIS A 420 -27.43 -28.82 -4.14
C HIS A 420 -26.40 -28.13 -5.05
N GLY A 421 -25.58 -28.91 -5.76
CA GLY A 421 -24.64 -28.43 -6.77
C GLY A 421 -23.72 -27.30 -6.28
N ASP A 422 -23.49 -26.34 -7.18
CA ASP A 422 -22.52 -25.24 -7.00
C ASP A 422 -22.88 -24.26 -5.87
N ALA A 423 -24.14 -24.24 -5.40
CA ALA A 423 -24.57 -23.40 -4.29
C ALA A 423 -23.83 -23.72 -2.97
N THR A 424 -23.08 -24.82 -2.94
CA THR A 424 -22.40 -25.35 -1.75
C THR A 424 -20.88 -25.19 -1.78
N LEU A 425 -20.31 -24.87 -2.95
CA LEU A 425 -18.86 -24.78 -3.18
C LEU A 425 -18.24 -23.60 -2.44
N VAL A 426 -18.85 -22.43 -2.55
CA VAL A 426 -18.40 -21.19 -1.90
C VAL A 426 -19.52 -20.71 -0.99
N PRO A 427 -19.43 -20.97 0.32
CA PRO A 427 -20.51 -20.61 1.22
C PRO A 427 -20.53 -19.10 1.44
N THR A 428 -21.72 -18.49 1.36
CA THR A 428 -21.95 -17.10 1.74
C THR A 428 -22.75 -17.04 3.03
N LEU A 429 -22.38 -16.14 3.94
CA LEU A 429 -23.11 -15.97 5.18
C LEU A 429 -24.36 -15.12 4.92
N SER A 430 -25.54 -15.67 5.22
CA SER A 430 -26.80 -14.92 5.04
C SER A 430 -26.86 -13.67 5.92
N ASN A 431 -27.55 -12.62 5.45
CA ASN A 431 -27.77 -11.39 6.23
C ASN A 431 -28.44 -11.66 7.59
N LYS A 432 -29.34 -12.67 7.67
CA LYS A 432 -29.98 -13.08 8.92
C LYS A 432 -28.95 -13.65 9.91
N ALA A 433 -28.12 -14.60 9.47
CA ALA A 433 -27.07 -15.18 10.30
C ALA A 433 -26.06 -14.13 10.76
N ARG A 434 -25.69 -13.21 9.87
CA ARG A 434 -24.82 -12.07 10.20
C ARG A 434 -25.42 -11.20 11.30
N ALA A 435 -26.65 -10.70 11.09
CA ALA A 435 -27.33 -9.86 12.06
C ALA A 435 -27.50 -10.57 13.42
N PHE A 436 -27.82 -11.86 13.40
CA PHE A 436 -27.92 -12.68 14.61
C PHE A 436 -26.62 -12.68 15.41
N PHE A 437 -25.47 -13.00 14.79
CA PHE A 437 -24.19 -13.02 15.51
C PHE A 437 -23.70 -11.63 15.90
N ASP A 438 -23.96 -10.60 15.10
CA ASP A 438 -23.69 -9.21 15.47
C ASP A 438 -24.49 -8.81 16.73
N GLU A 439 -25.76 -9.21 16.83
CA GLU A 439 -26.58 -8.96 18.02
C GLU A 439 -26.07 -9.74 19.23
N ARG A 440 -25.74 -11.03 19.08
CA ARG A 440 -25.20 -11.86 20.17
C ARG A 440 -23.85 -11.34 20.68
N ALA A 441 -22.97 -10.92 19.77
CA ALA A 441 -21.69 -10.32 20.12
C ALA A 441 -21.89 -9.02 20.92
N LYS A 442 -22.86 -8.17 20.53
CA LYS A 442 -23.20 -6.96 21.28
C LYS A 442 -23.76 -7.26 22.67
N LEU A 443 -24.64 -8.25 22.80
CA LEU A 443 -25.24 -8.63 24.08
C LEU A 443 -24.20 -9.13 25.10
N GLU A 444 -23.15 -9.79 24.62
CA GLU A 444 -22.05 -10.33 25.45
C GLU A 444 -20.87 -9.35 25.59
N ASP A 445 -21.02 -8.10 25.12
CA ASP A 445 -19.99 -7.05 25.15
C ASP A 445 -18.65 -7.51 24.53
N ILE A 446 -18.76 -8.23 23.41
CA ILE A 446 -17.59 -8.66 22.63
C ILE A 446 -16.96 -7.42 21.96
N PRO A 447 -15.63 -7.21 22.11
CA PRO A 447 -14.95 -6.11 21.43
C PRO A 447 -15.14 -6.14 19.92
N LEU A 448 -14.98 -4.98 19.27
CA LEU A 448 -14.88 -4.91 17.81
C LEU A 448 -13.71 -5.78 17.32
N SER A 449 -13.80 -6.27 16.07
CA SER A 449 -12.71 -7.05 15.48
C SER A 449 -11.38 -6.30 15.48
N ARG A 450 -10.25 -7.02 15.50
CA ARG A 450 -8.89 -6.45 15.55
C ARG A 450 -8.63 -5.52 14.38
N ARG A 451 -9.14 -5.89 13.19
CA ARG A 451 -9.14 -5.02 12.01
C ARG A 451 -9.86 -3.69 12.27
N ARG A 452 -11.08 -3.73 12.81
CA ARG A 452 -11.85 -2.52 13.14
C ARG A 452 -11.21 -1.70 14.26
N GLN A 453 -10.59 -2.34 15.25
CA GLN A 453 -9.81 -1.66 16.29
C GLN A 453 -8.61 -0.91 15.68
N ARG A 454 -7.86 -1.54 14.78
CA ARG A 454 -6.75 -0.90 14.06
C ARG A 454 -7.22 0.27 13.20
N GLN A 455 -8.34 0.10 12.49
CA GLN A 455 -8.94 1.18 11.68
C GLN A 455 -9.39 2.35 12.56
N ALA A 456 -10.05 2.07 13.69
CA ALA A 456 -10.45 3.10 14.65
C ALA A 456 -9.22 3.83 15.23
N ALA A 457 -8.16 3.10 15.58
CA ALA A 457 -6.92 3.68 16.07
C ALA A 457 -6.20 4.54 15.03
N ALA A 458 -6.21 4.12 13.75
CA ALA A 458 -5.64 4.91 12.65
C ALA A 458 -6.36 6.25 12.44
N ASN A 459 -7.67 6.27 12.71
CA ASN A 459 -8.53 7.45 12.61
C ASN A 459 -8.48 8.36 13.86
N LEU A 460 -7.77 7.97 14.92
CA LEU A 460 -7.57 8.86 16.07
C LEU A 460 -6.62 10.01 15.70
N PRO A 461 -6.93 11.27 16.09
CA PRO A 461 -6.05 12.39 15.83
C PRO A 461 -4.67 12.22 16.45
N VAL A 462 -3.64 12.67 15.73
CA VAL A 462 -2.30 12.84 16.27
C VAL A 462 -2.23 14.18 16.98
N SER A 463 -2.24 14.17 18.30
CA SER A 463 -2.24 15.39 19.12
C SER A 463 -0.84 15.72 19.64
N PHE A 464 -0.46 17.00 19.57
CA PHE A 464 0.74 17.54 20.22
C PHE A 464 0.50 18.94 20.77
N GLN A 465 1.30 19.36 21.74
CA GLN A 465 1.15 20.57 22.54
C GLN A 465 2.45 21.35 22.58
N LEU A 466 2.31 22.69 22.49
CA LEU A 466 3.38 23.64 22.71
C LEU A 466 3.01 24.54 23.88
N ARG A 467 3.76 24.50 24.97
CA ARG A 467 3.52 25.33 26.16
C ARG A 467 4.74 26.18 26.48
N VAL A 468 4.52 27.46 26.74
CA VAL A 468 5.58 28.38 27.16
C VAL A 468 6.02 28.09 28.60
N VAL A 469 7.32 28.00 28.82
CA VAL A 469 7.97 27.78 30.11
C VAL A 469 9.17 28.74 30.20
N GLY A 470 8.94 29.95 30.72
CA GLY A 470 9.96 31.01 30.68
C GLY A 470 10.23 31.46 29.24
N SER A 471 11.51 31.46 28.82
CA SER A 471 11.93 31.73 27.43
C SER A 471 11.87 30.50 26.51
N ASP A 472 11.52 29.34 27.06
CA ASP A 472 11.57 28.06 26.37
C ASP A 472 10.16 27.57 26.05
N ILE A 473 10.06 26.70 25.06
CA ILE A 473 8.85 25.98 24.69
C ILE A 473 8.98 24.53 25.13
N ARG A 474 7.99 24.08 25.88
CA ARG A 474 7.76 22.67 26.15
C ARG A 474 6.94 22.07 25.01
N TRP A 475 7.56 21.17 24.24
CA TRP A 475 6.90 20.34 23.24
C TRP A 475 6.50 19.01 23.87
N SER A 476 5.29 18.52 23.64
CA SER A 476 4.87 17.17 24.04
C SER A 476 3.79 16.63 23.12
N GLY A 477 3.68 15.32 22.96
CA GLY A 477 2.66 14.71 22.13
C GLY A 477 3.15 13.51 21.31
N ALA A 478 2.26 13.04 20.44
CA ALA A 478 2.55 11.92 19.55
C ALA A 478 3.39 12.31 18.33
N LEU A 479 3.37 13.59 17.91
CA LEU A 479 4.21 14.09 16.82
C LEU A 479 5.55 14.59 17.37
N SER A 480 6.65 14.04 16.86
CA SER A 480 8.00 14.56 17.15
C SER A 480 8.23 15.87 16.40
N LYS A 481 8.98 16.80 17.00
CA LYS A 481 9.30 18.09 16.37
C LYS A 481 10.05 17.95 15.04
N GLU A 482 10.89 16.92 14.91
CA GLU A 482 11.63 16.58 13.68
C GLU A 482 10.69 16.18 12.52
N ASN A 483 9.48 15.72 12.84
CA ASN A 483 8.46 15.29 11.87
C ASN A 483 7.41 16.37 11.62
N ILE A 484 7.71 17.65 11.85
CA ILE A 484 6.74 18.75 11.69
C ILE A 484 6.15 18.85 10.27
N ALA A 485 6.82 18.31 9.26
CA ALA A 485 6.31 18.25 7.88
C ALA A 485 5.35 17.08 7.61
N GLU A 486 5.24 16.08 8.51
CA GLU A 486 4.35 14.91 8.34
C GLU A 486 2.89 15.27 7.99
N PRO A 487 2.28 16.32 8.58
CA PRO A 487 0.91 16.74 8.24
C PRO A 487 0.70 17.22 6.80
N TRP A 488 1.77 17.43 6.02
CA TRP A 488 1.67 17.81 4.61
C TRP A 488 1.43 16.61 3.69
N ASP A 489 1.87 15.42 4.08
CA ASP A 489 1.76 14.19 3.28
C ASP A 489 0.74 13.19 3.84
N ALA A 490 0.53 13.18 5.16
CA ALA A 490 -0.32 12.20 5.82
C ALA A 490 -1.81 12.55 5.70
N ASP A 491 -2.61 11.58 5.26
CA ASP A 491 -4.09 11.65 5.33
C ASP A 491 -4.57 11.26 6.74
N ARG A 492 -4.14 12.05 7.73
CA ARG A 492 -4.47 11.87 9.15
C ARG A 492 -4.92 13.19 9.76
N LEU A 493 -5.74 13.10 10.80
CA LEU A 493 -6.17 14.26 11.59
C LEU A 493 -5.05 14.66 12.56
N TYR A 494 -4.70 15.94 12.59
CA TYR A 494 -3.75 16.50 13.56
C TYR A 494 -4.42 17.53 14.46
N GLU A 495 -4.13 17.46 15.76
CA GLU A 495 -4.58 18.42 16.76
C GLU A 495 -3.37 19.11 17.41
N VAL A 496 -3.28 20.43 17.24
CA VAL A 496 -2.20 21.25 17.82
C VAL A 496 -2.75 22.03 18.99
N ILE A 497 -2.24 21.80 20.19
CA ILE A 497 -2.73 22.44 21.41
C ILE A 497 -1.82 23.60 21.78
N LEU A 498 -2.37 24.80 21.70
CA LEU A 498 -1.67 26.09 21.85
C LEU A 498 -2.35 26.90 22.96
N PRO A 499 -2.04 26.63 24.25
CA PRO A 499 -2.68 27.31 25.38
C PRO A 499 -2.27 28.78 25.55
N GLY A 500 -1.19 29.23 24.92
CA GLY A 500 -0.74 30.63 24.96
C GLY A 500 -1.23 31.45 23.76
N GLU A 501 -0.97 32.75 23.80
CA GLU A 501 -1.22 33.66 22.68
C GLU A 501 -0.13 33.52 21.60
N PRO A 502 -0.39 33.93 20.34
CA PRO A 502 0.62 33.88 19.27
C PRO A 502 1.93 34.59 19.63
N ALA A 503 1.88 35.68 20.40
CA ALA A 503 3.07 36.42 20.81
C ALA A 503 3.95 35.63 21.80
N ASP A 504 3.35 34.82 22.66
CA ASP A 504 4.08 34.08 23.71
C ASP A 504 5.00 32.99 23.15
N LEU A 505 4.66 32.45 21.98
CA LEU A 505 5.43 31.41 21.30
C LEU A 505 6.60 31.98 20.47
N GLY A 506 6.65 33.30 20.28
CA GLY A 506 7.73 33.98 19.55
C GLY A 506 7.93 33.40 18.13
N PRO A 507 9.18 33.11 17.70
CA PRO A 507 9.49 32.57 16.37
C PRO A 507 8.85 31.21 16.04
N VAL A 508 8.32 30.50 17.04
CA VAL A 508 7.66 29.21 16.83
C VAL A 508 6.27 29.38 16.22
N THR A 509 5.63 30.54 16.42
CA THR A 509 4.30 30.83 15.87
C THR A 509 4.27 30.73 14.36
N SER A 510 5.19 31.39 13.66
CA SER A 510 5.22 31.35 12.19
C SER A 510 5.52 29.95 11.67
N ALA A 511 6.35 29.15 12.35
CA ALA A 511 6.60 27.75 11.98
C ALA A 511 5.37 26.85 12.11
N ILE A 512 4.62 26.96 13.21
CA ILE A 512 3.39 26.18 13.41
C ILE A 512 2.30 26.61 12.42
N LEU A 513 2.18 27.91 12.15
CA LEU A 513 1.21 28.42 11.18
C LEU A 513 1.56 28.04 9.76
N ARG A 514 2.85 28.07 9.40
CA ARG A 514 3.36 27.54 8.13
C ARG A 514 2.94 26.09 7.95
N MET A 515 3.19 25.23 8.94
CA MET A 515 2.73 23.83 8.88
C MET A 515 1.21 23.77 8.71
N ALA A 516 0.46 24.48 9.56
CA ALA A 516 -0.99 24.35 9.64
C ALA A 516 -1.74 24.92 8.40
N CYS A 517 -1.24 25.99 7.80
CA CYS A 517 -1.83 26.60 6.59
C CYS A 517 -1.63 25.77 5.32
N HIS A 518 -0.73 24.78 5.36
CA HIS A 518 -0.48 23.87 4.25
C HIS A 518 -0.93 22.42 4.53
N ALA A 519 -1.30 22.10 5.77
CA ALA A 519 -1.86 20.80 6.11
C ALA A 519 -3.33 20.68 5.69
N ARG A 520 -3.73 19.48 5.24
CA ARG A 520 -5.12 19.22 4.81
C ARG A 520 -6.11 19.08 5.97
N GLN A 521 -5.66 18.47 7.06
CA GLN A 521 -6.50 18.02 8.17
C GLN A 521 -5.91 18.40 9.53
N VAL A 522 -5.87 19.70 9.83
CA VAL A 522 -5.33 20.21 11.10
C VAL A 522 -6.35 21.06 11.85
N THR A 523 -6.40 20.90 13.16
CA THR A 523 -7.17 21.76 14.08
C THR A 523 -6.24 22.35 15.14
N LEU A 524 -6.27 23.67 15.29
CA LEU A 524 -5.58 24.40 16.34
C LEU A 524 -6.53 24.56 17.53
N HIS A 525 -6.16 23.98 18.66
CA HIS A 525 -6.82 24.14 19.95
C HIS A 525 -6.19 25.31 20.70
N ALA A 526 -6.76 26.50 20.50
CA ALA A 526 -6.22 27.78 20.97
C ALA A 526 -7.37 28.76 21.23
N ASP A 527 -7.11 29.88 21.93
CA ASP A 527 -8.13 30.92 22.08
C ASP A 527 -8.46 31.56 20.72
N PRO A 528 -9.69 31.38 20.19
CA PRO A 528 -10.02 31.89 18.87
C PRO A 528 -10.00 33.42 18.79
N ALA A 529 -10.14 34.14 19.90
CA ALA A 529 -10.11 35.60 19.91
C ALA A 529 -8.72 36.15 19.56
N HIS A 530 -7.65 35.53 20.06
CA HIS A 530 -6.27 35.96 19.82
C HIS A 530 -5.67 35.36 18.55
N TRP A 531 -6.07 34.15 18.18
CA TRP A 531 -5.45 33.42 17.06
C TRP A 531 -6.08 33.73 15.69
N ARG A 532 -7.40 33.94 15.58
CA ARG A 532 -8.07 34.04 14.26
C ARG A 532 -7.52 35.18 13.41
N ASP A 533 -7.43 36.38 13.95
CA ASP A 533 -6.97 37.55 13.21
C ASP A 533 -5.49 37.42 12.85
N HIS A 534 -4.68 36.83 13.74
CA HIS A 534 -3.27 36.59 13.47
C HIS A 534 -3.09 35.59 12.31
N VAL A 535 -3.79 34.45 12.33
CA VAL A 535 -3.71 33.44 11.26
C VAL A 535 -4.25 33.97 9.94
N ARG A 536 -5.36 34.72 9.97
CA ARG A 536 -6.00 35.24 8.76
C ARG A 536 -5.10 36.21 8.01
N ARG A 537 -4.40 37.11 8.73
CA ARG A 537 -3.43 38.05 8.15
C ARG A 537 -2.27 37.35 7.42
N LEU A 538 -1.82 36.21 7.94
CA LEU A 538 -0.69 35.45 7.38
C LEU A 538 -1.13 34.41 6.34
N SER A 539 -2.44 34.22 6.13
CA SER A 539 -2.98 33.23 5.18
C SER A 539 -3.99 33.87 4.21
N ALA A 540 -5.28 33.85 4.53
CA ALA A 540 -6.35 34.25 3.62
C ALA A 540 -6.29 35.74 3.19
N ASP A 541 -5.82 36.63 4.06
CA ASP A 541 -5.70 38.06 3.79
C ASP A 541 -4.25 38.46 3.42
N SER A 542 -3.40 37.48 3.06
CA SER A 542 -1.99 37.75 2.70
C SER A 542 -1.89 38.70 1.50
N LEU A 543 -0.96 39.65 1.57
CA LEU A 543 -0.68 40.60 0.49
C LEU A 543 0.18 39.98 -0.64
N HIS A 544 0.74 38.80 -0.44
CA HIS A 544 1.72 38.19 -1.36
C HIS A 544 1.24 36.87 -1.98
N ALA A 545 0.28 36.18 -1.36
CA ALA A 545 -0.21 34.90 -1.82
C ALA A 545 -1.74 34.82 -1.85
N ALA A 546 -2.27 34.13 -2.86
CA ALA A 546 -3.68 33.79 -2.98
C ALA A 546 -3.93 32.31 -2.60
N GLY A 547 -5.15 31.93 -2.25
CA GLY A 547 -5.52 30.52 -2.07
C GLY A 547 -4.84 29.79 -0.91
N MET A 548 -4.38 30.52 0.11
CA MET A 548 -3.85 29.94 1.34
C MET A 548 -4.99 29.42 2.23
N SER A 549 -4.84 28.21 2.77
CA SER A 549 -5.81 27.64 3.70
C SER A 549 -5.71 28.30 5.08
N THR A 550 -6.86 28.53 5.71
CA THR A 550 -6.92 28.94 7.12
C THR A 550 -7.23 27.71 7.97
N PRO A 551 -6.32 27.26 8.86
CA PRO A 551 -6.57 26.12 9.72
C PRO A 551 -7.76 26.37 10.65
N ARG A 552 -8.48 25.31 11.01
CA ARG A 552 -9.61 25.40 11.92
C ARG A 552 -9.11 25.73 13.33
N ILE A 553 -9.65 26.79 13.94
CA ILE A 553 -9.31 27.19 15.32
C ILE A 553 -10.51 26.99 16.23
N VAL A 554 -10.33 26.20 17.29
CA VAL A 554 -11.35 25.89 18.29
C VAL A 554 -10.80 26.12 19.70
N GLY A 555 -11.66 26.60 20.61
CA GLY A 555 -11.27 26.76 22.01
C GLY A 555 -11.23 25.43 22.76
N GLY A 556 -10.53 25.42 23.91
CA GLY A 556 -10.44 24.27 24.81
C GLY A 556 -9.18 23.42 24.61
N ASN A 557 -9.08 22.34 25.39
CA ASN A 557 -7.97 21.39 25.34
C ASN A 557 -8.54 19.96 25.24
N PRO A 558 -8.35 19.25 24.11
CA PRO A 558 -8.91 17.92 23.89
C PRO A 558 -8.19 16.82 24.71
N GLY A 559 -7.03 17.12 25.31
CA GLY A 559 -6.18 16.15 26.00
C GLY A 559 -5.27 15.37 25.05
N GLY A 560 -4.69 14.26 25.52
CA GLY A 560 -3.98 13.30 24.65
C GLY A 560 -2.55 13.66 24.20
N ALA A 561 -2.02 14.83 24.56
CA ALA A 561 -0.72 15.35 24.07
C ALA A 561 0.40 15.40 25.13
N ALA A 562 0.40 14.51 26.12
CA ALA A 562 1.36 14.54 27.23
C ALA A 562 2.60 13.66 27.03
N GLN A 563 2.69 12.92 25.92
CA GLN A 563 3.79 11.99 25.67
C GLN A 563 5.11 12.73 25.39
N ASN A 564 6.23 12.09 25.73
CA ASN A 564 7.59 12.48 25.32
C ASN A 564 7.90 13.99 25.47
N PRO A 565 7.71 14.60 26.65
CA PRO A 565 7.91 16.03 26.79
C PRO A 565 9.38 16.43 26.70
N GLU A 566 9.66 17.48 25.93
CA GLU A 566 10.98 18.10 25.79
C GLU A 566 10.85 19.61 25.98
N THR A 567 11.91 20.27 26.43
CA THR A 567 11.94 21.74 26.60
C THR A 567 13.13 22.31 25.84
N ILE A 568 12.88 23.32 25.03
CA ILE A 568 13.84 23.90 24.10
C ILE A 568 13.59 25.40 23.95
N SER A 569 14.66 26.19 23.79
CA SER A 569 14.56 27.62 23.54
C SER A 569 13.64 27.91 22.34
N ALA A 570 12.72 28.87 22.49
CA ALA A 570 11.78 29.25 21.43
C ALA A 570 12.48 29.64 20.12
N VAL A 571 13.59 30.38 20.20
CA VAL A 571 14.38 30.81 19.04
C VAL A 571 15.01 29.61 18.32
N ARG A 572 15.60 28.69 19.09
CA ARG A 572 16.21 27.48 18.51
C ARG A 572 15.16 26.57 17.88
N LEU A 573 14.02 26.39 18.54
CA LEU A 573 12.93 25.56 18.04
C LEU A 573 12.34 26.13 16.75
N GLY A 574 12.01 27.43 16.73
CA GLY A 574 11.46 28.07 15.53
C GLY A 574 12.37 27.90 14.32
N ARG A 575 13.68 28.13 14.50
CA ARG A 575 14.68 27.90 13.46
C ARG A 575 14.69 26.44 12.96
N GLN A 576 14.77 25.47 13.87
CA GLN A 576 14.80 24.04 13.51
C GLN A 576 13.52 23.58 12.78
N LEU A 577 12.36 24.04 13.23
CA LEU A 577 11.09 23.72 12.56
C LEU A 577 11.07 24.23 11.13
N HIS A 578 11.51 25.48 10.90
CA HIS A 578 11.61 26.03 9.55
C HIS A 578 12.63 25.28 8.69
N GLU A 579 13.80 24.92 9.23
CA GLU A 579 14.81 24.10 8.54
C GLU A 579 14.23 22.74 8.09
N TRP A 580 13.44 22.07 8.93
CA TRP A 580 12.79 20.79 8.56
C TRP A 580 11.71 20.97 7.50
N LEU A 581 10.90 22.03 7.59
CA LEU A 581 9.88 22.35 6.58
C LEU A 581 10.50 22.75 5.23
N ASP A 582 11.60 23.53 5.25
CA ASP A 582 12.35 23.91 4.04
C ASP A 582 12.99 22.69 3.36
N ARG A 583 13.58 21.79 4.14
CA ARG A 583 14.17 20.55 3.62
C ARG A 583 13.12 19.63 2.98
N TRP A 584 11.91 19.59 3.53
CA TRP A 584 10.80 18.88 2.89
C TRP A 584 10.49 19.46 1.50
N ILE A 585 10.41 20.80 1.39
CA ILE A 585 10.17 21.48 0.10
C ILE A 585 11.29 21.20 -0.90
N LEU A 586 12.56 21.26 -0.46
CA LEU A 586 13.72 20.95 -1.31
C LEU A 586 13.64 19.52 -1.85
N ASN A 587 13.27 18.54 -1.02
CA ASN A 587 13.12 17.15 -1.45
C ASN A 587 12.03 16.99 -2.52
N CYS A 588 10.86 17.59 -2.32
CA CYS A 588 9.78 17.55 -3.31
C CYS A 588 10.15 18.27 -4.61
N LEU A 589 10.81 19.43 -4.49
CA LEU A 589 11.32 20.19 -5.63
C LEU A 589 12.34 19.36 -6.43
N HIS A 590 13.29 18.70 -5.74
CA HIS A 590 14.28 17.83 -6.38
C HIS A 590 13.62 16.63 -7.07
N GLN A 591 12.68 15.94 -6.41
CA GLN A 591 11.98 14.80 -7.01
C GLN A 591 11.27 15.18 -8.31
N HIS A 592 10.60 16.35 -8.34
CA HIS A 592 9.92 16.83 -9.54
C HIS A 592 10.90 17.26 -10.63
N LEU A 593 11.87 18.11 -10.28
CA LEU A 593 12.83 18.66 -11.25
C LEU A 593 13.75 17.57 -11.81
N ALA A 594 14.26 16.65 -11.01
CA ALA A 594 15.14 15.59 -11.50
C ALA A 594 14.44 14.70 -12.54
N GLU A 595 13.17 14.33 -12.30
CA GLU A 595 12.39 13.56 -13.28
C GLU A 595 12.10 14.37 -14.55
N PHE A 596 11.65 15.62 -14.39
CA PHE A 596 11.38 16.51 -15.52
C PHE A 596 12.63 16.75 -16.38
N LEU A 597 13.77 17.04 -15.76
CA LEU A 597 15.03 17.30 -16.46
C LEU A 597 15.54 16.03 -17.16
N ARG A 598 15.32 14.84 -16.59
CA ARG A 598 15.70 13.57 -17.22
C ARG A 598 14.78 13.18 -18.37
N THR A 599 13.46 13.19 -18.21
CA THR A 599 12.51 12.62 -19.18
C THR A 599 11.67 13.63 -19.94
N GLY A 600 11.50 14.83 -19.41
CA GLY A 600 10.56 15.83 -19.88
C GLY A 600 9.14 15.61 -19.33
N ALA A 601 8.94 14.62 -18.46
CA ALA A 601 7.65 14.38 -17.83
C ALA A 601 7.37 15.44 -16.76
N ASP A 602 6.24 16.14 -16.89
CA ASP A 602 5.79 17.19 -15.95
C ASP A 602 4.44 16.81 -15.32
N PRO A 603 4.43 15.88 -14.34
CA PRO A 603 3.19 15.44 -13.71
C PRO A 603 2.48 16.62 -13.04
N GLY A 604 1.19 16.81 -13.33
CA GLY A 604 0.43 17.97 -12.83
C GLY A 604 0.78 19.30 -13.49
N ARG A 605 1.66 19.31 -14.51
CA ARG A 605 2.05 20.51 -15.30
C ARG A 605 2.60 21.65 -14.44
N ALA A 606 3.41 21.33 -13.43
CA ALA A 606 3.94 22.32 -12.50
C ALA A 606 5.01 23.21 -13.12
N VAL A 607 5.80 22.71 -14.07
CA VAL A 607 6.75 23.54 -14.84
C VAL A 607 5.98 24.33 -15.91
N GLY A 608 5.08 23.67 -16.62
CA GLY A 608 4.19 24.30 -17.60
C GLY A 608 4.89 24.76 -18.90
N LEU A 609 6.09 24.26 -19.18
CA LEU A 609 6.88 24.57 -20.38
C LEU A 609 7.42 23.30 -21.03
N ALA A 610 7.46 23.27 -22.37
CA ALA A 610 8.21 22.27 -23.12
C ALA A 610 9.66 22.73 -23.25
N ILE A 611 10.61 21.95 -22.75
CA ILE A 611 12.04 22.31 -22.75
C ILE A 611 12.84 21.24 -23.51
N ALA A 612 13.65 21.69 -24.45
CA ALA A 612 14.47 20.84 -25.32
C ALA A 612 15.46 19.98 -24.51
N PRO A 613 15.78 18.74 -24.97
CA PRO A 613 16.63 17.81 -24.22
C PRO A 613 18.04 18.32 -23.89
N ASP A 614 18.66 19.07 -24.80
CA ASP A 614 19.97 19.68 -24.62
C ASP A 614 19.97 20.72 -23.49
N LEU A 615 18.97 21.61 -23.48
CA LEU A 615 18.80 22.60 -22.43
C LEU A 615 18.45 21.95 -21.09
N ARG A 616 17.62 20.89 -21.08
CA ARG A 616 17.32 20.14 -19.85
C ARG A 616 18.57 19.50 -19.24
N GLN A 617 19.52 19.03 -20.05
CA GLN A 617 20.79 18.51 -19.54
C GLN A 617 21.62 19.59 -18.85
N MET A 618 21.73 20.78 -19.45
CA MET A 618 22.44 21.91 -18.82
C MET A 618 21.76 22.38 -17.52
N MET A 619 20.42 22.37 -17.51
CA MET A 619 19.63 22.68 -16.31
C MET A 619 19.84 21.64 -15.21
N ALA A 620 20.04 20.36 -15.56
CA ALA A 620 20.31 19.30 -14.59
C ALA A 620 21.65 19.55 -13.88
N ASP A 621 22.70 19.87 -14.63
CA ASP A 621 24.01 20.18 -14.07
C ASP A 621 23.93 21.43 -13.15
N THR A 622 23.22 22.47 -13.59
CA THR A 622 23.01 23.70 -12.79
C THR A 622 22.18 23.41 -11.52
N TRP A 623 21.20 22.52 -11.60
CA TRP A 623 20.34 22.15 -10.48
C TRP A 623 21.08 21.35 -9.42
N ASP A 624 21.97 20.43 -9.82
CA ASP A 624 22.80 19.69 -8.87
C ASP A 624 23.68 20.65 -8.05
N ASP A 625 24.32 21.64 -8.69
CA ASP A 625 25.10 22.67 -7.99
C ASP A 625 24.24 23.50 -7.01
N TRP A 626 23.02 23.88 -7.42
CA TRP A 626 22.11 24.65 -6.56
C TRP A 626 21.60 23.82 -5.39
N ARG A 627 21.25 22.55 -5.62
CA ARG A 627 20.81 21.63 -4.57
C ARG A 627 21.90 21.45 -3.52
N ASP A 628 23.13 21.18 -3.94
CA ASP A 628 24.25 20.97 -3.03
C ASP A 628 24.47 22.24 -2.18
N ALA A 629 24.39 23.43 -2.78
CA ALA A 629 24.46 24.70 -2.04
C ALA A 629 23.30 24.89 -1.04
N PHE A 630 22.08 24.45 -1.38
CA PHE A 630 20.92 24.51 -0.47
C PHE A 630 21.01 23.50 0.67
N GLU A 631 21.61 22.33 0.44
CA GLU A 631 21.84 21.32 1.47
C GLU A 631 22.89 21.78 2.50
N ASP A 632 23.93 22.46 2.01
CA ASP A 632 25.03 23.01 2.83
C ASP A 632 24.63 24.27 3.62
N ASP A 633 23.74 25.12 3.08
CA ASP A 633 23.31 26.38 3.71
C ASP A 633 21.77 26.48 3.82
N PRO A 634 21.19 26.09 4.98
CA PRO A 634 19.75 26.22 5.22
C PRO A 634 19.23 27.67 5.17
N ALA A 635 20.06 28.67 5.48
CA ALA A 635 19.66 30.06 5.41
C ALA A 635 19.54 30.54 3.95
N LEU A 636 20.43 30.06 3.07
CA LEU A 636 20.33 30.28 1.62
C LEU A 636 19.04 29.68 1.05
N LEU A 637 18.72 28.43 1.42
CA LEU A 637 17.48 27.77 1.00
C LEU A 637 16.25 28.56 1.48
N ASN A 638 16.22 28.92 2.76
CA ASN A 638 15.12 29.68 3.35
C ASN A 638 14.86 31.00 2.60
N HIS A 639 15.93 31.77 2.36
CA HIS A 639 15.86 33.05 1.65
C HIS A 639 15.38 32.87 0.21
N PHE A 640 15.91 31.86 -0.50
CA PHE A 640 15.50 31.54 -1.87
C PHE A 640 14.01 31.20 -1.95
N LEU A 641 13.53 30.28 -1.10
CA LEU A 641 12.12 29.84 -1.09
C LEU A 641 11.17 30.97 -0.75
N ARG A 642 11.53 31.83 0.22
CA ARG A 642 10.70 32.98 0.62
C ARG A 642 10.55 33.98 -0.52
N LEU A 643 11.64 34.34 -1.19
CA LEU A 643 11.59 35.28 -2.31
C LEU A 643 11.00 34.68 -3.59
N MET A 644 10.95 33.35 -3.72
CA MET A 644 10.17 32.69 -4.77
C MET A 644 8.67 32.97 -4.62
N VAL A 645 8.14 33.07 -3.40
CA VAL A 645 6.70 33.25 -3.15
C VAL A 645 6.32 34.64 -2.64
N CYS A 646 7.32 35.53 -2.45
CA CYS A 646 7.15 36.91 -2.00
C CYS A 646 8.07 37.85 -2.79
N ALA A 647 7.54 38.98 -3.27
CA ALA A 647 8.33 39.97 -4.00
C ALA A 647 9.14 40.91 -3.08
N THR A 648 8.79 40.99 -1.79
CA THR A 648 9.44 41.90 -0.84
C THR A 648 10.62 41.22 -0.16
N ASP A 649 11.77 41.90 -0.16
CA ASP A 649 13.00 41.48 0.50
C ASP A 649 13.32 42.40 1.69
N GLU A 650 12.37 42.48 2.63
CA GLU A 650 12.46 43.31 3.85
C GLU A 650 12.35 42.43 5.11
N ASP A 651 12.94 42.89 6.23
CA ASP A 651 12.92 42.15 7.49
C ASP A 651 11.53 42.12 8.16
N ASP A 652 10.72 43.17 7.95
CA ASP A 652 9.41 43.28 8.60
C ASP A 652 8.39 42.26 8.04
N ASP A 653 8.64 41.74 6.83
CA ASP A 653 7.78 40.75 6.15
C ASP A 653 8.30 39.29 6.29
N LEU A 654 9.34 39.06 7.10
CA LEU A 654 9.99 37.74 7.23
C LEU A 654 8.99 36.62 7.57
N ASP A 655 8.22 36.81 8.63
CA ASP A 655 7.25 35.82 9.13
C ASP A 655 6.11 35.58 8.12
N ALA A 656 5.62 36.67 7.50
CA ALA A 656 4.57 36.58 6.50
C ALA A 656 5.04 35.77 5.30
N ALA A 657 6.20 36.09 4.72
CA ALA A 657 6.78 35.35 3.60
C ALA A 657 7.06 33.88 3.96
N GLN A 658 7.49 33.61 5.19
CA GLN A 658 7.85 32.26 5.62
C GLN A 658 6.63 31.34 5.77
N VAL A 659 5.49 31.85 6.26
CA VAL A 659 4.24 31.08 6.36
C VAL A 659 3.71 30.65 4.99
N LEU A 660 4.03 31.37 3.92
CA LEU A 660 3.58 31.06 2.56
C LEU A 660 4.32 29.89 1.92
N VAL A 661 5.51 29.54 2.41
CA VAL A 661 6.33 28.49 1.83
C VAL A 661 5.82 27.12 2.27
N GLY A 662 5.18 26.38 1.37
CA GLY A 662 4.73 25.02 1.65
C GLY A 662 4.03 24.36 0.46
N PRO A 663 3.43 23.17 0.64
CA PRO A 663 2.80 22.38 -0.41
C PRO A 663 1.85 23.14 -1.35
N ASN A 664 1.04 24.06 -0.83
CA ASN A 664 0.11 24.84 -1.67
C ASN A 664 0.82 25.76 -2.67
N LYS A 665 2.09 26.10 -2.40
CA LYS A 665 2.95 26.93 -3.26
C LYS A 665 4.02 26.15 -3.99
N LEU A 666 4.10 24.84 -3.76
CA LEU A 666 5.07 23.98 -4.43
C LEU A 666 5.00 24.08 -5.97
N PRO A 667 3.82 24.13 -6.63
CA PRO A 667 3.78 24.32 -8.09
C PRO A 667 4.41 25.64 -8.55
N ALA A 668 4.17 26.74 -7.83
CA ALA A 668 4.75 28.05 -8.14
C ALA A 668 6.28 28.04 -7.93
N ILE A 669 6.74 27.42 -6.83
CA ILE A 669 8.16 27.24 -6.53
C ILE A 669 8.85 26.40 -7.61
N ILE A 670 8.23 25.29 -8.06
CA ILE A 670 8.73 24.45 -9.16
C ILE A 670 8.87 25.26 -10.45
N CYS A 671 7.80 25.97 -10.86
CA CYS A 671 7.83 26.79 -12.06
C CYS A 671 8.90 27.89 -11.98
N GLY A 672 8.94 28.63 -10.87
CA GLY A 672 9.91 29.70 -10.65
C GLY A 672 11.35 29.21 -10.65
N THR A 673 11.61 28.06 -10.04
CA THR A 673 12.92 27.42 -10.04
C THR A 673 13.28 26.95 -11.45
N ALA A 674 12.38 26.28 -12.16
CA ALA A 674 12.64 25.79 -13.52
C ALA A 674 12.94 26.93 -14.51
N VAL A 675 12.20 28.05 -14.47
CA VAL A 675 12.48 29.22 -15.30
C VAL A 675 13.81 29.86 -14.92
N SER A 676 14.11 29.95 -13.62
CA SER A 676 15.39 30.47 -13.13
C SER A 676 16.57 29.60 -13.57
N LEU A 677 16.41 28.27 -13.53
CA LEU A 677 17.40 27.31 -14.02
C LEU A 677 17.63 27.44 -15.52
N ALA A 678 16.56 27.53 -16.33
CA ALA A 678 16.70 27.69 -17.78
C ALA A 678 17.53 28.93 -18.13
N ILE A 679 17.26 30.05 -17.46
CA ILE A 679 18.04 31.29 -17.64
C ILE A 679 19.47 31.12 -17.12
N ALA A 680 19.65 30.55 -15.93
CA ALA A 680 20.97 30.34 -15.32
C ALA A 680 21.88 29.42 -16.14
N SER A 681 21.31 28.42 -16.82
CA SER A 681 22.07 27.52 -17.69
C SER A 681 22.63 28.23 -18.93
N SER A 682 21.97 29.28 -19.43
CA SER A 682 22.50 30.12 -20.52
C SER A 682 23.31 31.33 -20.01
N TRP A 683 23.06 31.78 -18.78
CA TRP A 683 23.83 32.82 -18.10
C TRP A 683 24.83 32.19 -17.13
N GLU A 684 25.94 31.67 -17.66
CA GLU A 684 27.03 31.09 -16.88
C GLU A 684 27.38 31.93 -15.63
N ALA A 685 27.69 31.25 -14.53
CA ALA A 685 27.94 31.83 -13.20
C ALA A 685 26.73 32.54 -12.54
N THR A 686 25.50 32.10 -12.86
CA THR A 686 24.29 32.47 -12.10
C THR A 686 24.00 31.44 -11.00
N ALA A 687 23.82 31.90 -9.77
CA ALA A 687 23.63 31.03 -8.60
C ALA A 687 22.66 31.65 -7.58
N PRO A 688 22.12 30.87 -6.63
CA PRO A 688 21.36 31.41 -5.52
C PRO A 688 22.20 32.38 -4.69
N ASN A 689 21.54 33.38 -4.11
CA ASN A 689 22.15 34.41 -3.29
C ASN A 689 21.45 34.51 -1.94
N SER A 690 22.22 34.53 -0.85
CA SER A 690 21.71 34.73 0.52
C SER A 690 21.80 36.19 0.98
N THR A 691 22.36 37.08 0.15
CA THR A 691 22.55 38.50 0.46
C THR A 691 21.53 39.37 -0.25
N ARG A 692 21.02 40.38 0.46
CA ARG A 692 20.13 41.38 -0.13
C ARG A 692 20.86 42.29 -1.11
N PRO A 693 20.16 42.81 -2.15
CA PRO A 693 18.78 42.48 -2.52
C PRO A 693 18.69 41.21 -3.38
N GLY A 694 17.60 40.46 -3.24
CA GLY A 694 17.23 39.35 -4.12
C GLY A 694 17.72 37.97 -3.68
N ASN A 695 17.37 36.95 -4.45
CA ASN A 695 17.71 35.54 -4.22
C ASN A 695 18.62 34.92 -5.28
N LEU A 696 19.08 35.71 -6.24
CA LEU A 696 20.00 35.27 -7.30
C LEU A 696 21.18 36.24 -7.40
N ARG A 697 22.32 35.72 -7.85
CA ARG A 697 23.49 36.50 -8.24
C ARG A 697 24.04 36.00 -9.56
N ARG A 698 24.68 36.87 -10.33
CA ARG A 698 25.38 36.53 -11.57
C ARG A 698 26.70 37.27 -11.65
N ARG A 699 27.78 36.59 -12.04
CA ARG A 699 29.08 37.23 -12.30
C ARG A 699 29.28 37.48 -13.79
N ARG A 700 29.48 38.73 -14.18
CA ARG A 700 29.71 39.12 -15.58
C ARG A 700 31.14 39.62 -15.79
N GLY A 701 31.86 39.01 -16.75
CA GLY A 701 33.13 39.55 -17.27
C GLY A 701 34.24 39.78 -16.23
N GLY A 702 34.34 38.93 -15.20
CA GLY A 702 35.48 38.89 -14.27
C GLY A 702 35.55 39.98 -13.18
N ALA A 703 34.58 40.90 -13.06
CA ALA A 703 34.61 41.90 -11.98
C ALA A 703 33.26 42.41 -11.44
N THR A 704 32.17 42.41 -12.22
CA THR A 704 30.89 43.01 -11.78
C THR A 704 29.87 41.93 -11.43
N GLU A 705 29.44 41.90 -10.16
CA GLU A 705 28.38 41.02 -9.67
C GLU A 705 27.02 41.71 -9.80
N TRP A 706 26.05 41.01 -10.36
CA TRP A 706 24.67 41.45 -10.52
C TRP A 706 23.79 40.70 -9.53
N THR A 707 22.92 41.42 -8.84
CA THR A 707 21.87 40.82 -8.01
C THR A 707 20.60 40.58 -8.83
N GLY A 708 19.87 39.53 -8.49
CA GLY A 708 18.68 39.09 -9.21
C GLY A 708 17.56 38.66 -8.30
N HIS A 709 16.32 38.81 -8.77
CA HIS A 709 15.12 38.38 -8.06
C HIS A 709 14.32 37.42 -8.93
N GLY A 710 14.34 36.14 -8.61
CA GLY A 710 13.37 35.17 -9.14
C GLY A 710 12.11 35.21 -8.29
N CYS A 711 10.95 35.43 -8.91
CA CYS A 711 9.68 35.57 -8.21
C CYS A 711 8.54 34.86 -8.95
N ALA A 712 7.78 34.07 -8.20
CA ALA A 712 6.59 33.34 -8.60
C ALA A 712 5.41 33.59 -7.64
N ALA A 713 5.43 34.71 -6.90
CA ALA A 713 4.35 35.14 -6.03
C ALA A 713 3.02 35.33 -6.81
N ASP A 714 1.88 35.07 -6.17
CA ASP A 714 0.59 35.31 -6.81
C ASP A 714 0.25 36.81 -6.82
N LEU A 715 0.58 37.48 -5.71
CA LEU A 715 0.24 38.86 -5.43
C LEU A 715 1.49 39.68 -5.08
N ILE A 716 1.44 40.97 -5.37
CA ILE A 716 2.38 41.97 -4.87
C ILE A 716 1.54 43.09 -4.26
N ASN A 717 1.69 43.33 -2.96
CA ASN A 717 0.94 44.32 -2.21
C ASN A 717 -0.59 44.19 -2.41
N GLY A 718 -1.10 42.96 -2.41
CA GLY A 718 -2.52 42.63 -2.54
C GLY A 718 -3.07 42.67 -3.98
N LYS A 719 -2.24 43.00 -4.98
CA LYS A 719 -2.62 43.02 -6.39
C LYS A 719 -2.01 41.83 -7.12
N ALA A 720 -2.72 41.26 -8.09
CA ALA A 720 -2.19 40.17 -8.90
C ALA A 720 -0.86 40.57 -9.57
N MET A 721 0.16 39.69 -9.49
CA MET A 721 1.50 39.94 -10.01
C MET A 721 1.50 40.47 -11.47
N PRO A 722 0.73 39.91 -12.41
CA PRO A 722 0.70 40.41 -13.80
C PRO A 722 0.26 41.88 -13.93
N LEU A 723 -0.48 42.41 -12.96
CA LEU A 723 -1.02 43.77 -12.99
C LEU A 723 -0.04 44.83 -12.47
N CYS A 724 0.92 44.45 -11.64
CA CYS A 724 1.74 45.40 -10.88
C CYS A 724 3.25 45.15 -10.95
N ALA A 725 3.70 43.98 -11.43
CA ALA A 725 5.13 43.67 -11.50
C ALA A 725 5.94 44.69 -12.32
N GLY A 726 5.33 45.32 -13.34
CA GLY A 726 5.98 46.34 -14.16
C GLY A 726 6.10 47.73 -13.53
N SER A 727 5.34 48.02 -12.47
CA SER A 727 5.41 49.27 -11.70
C SER A 727 5.98 49.08 -10.28
N PHE A 728 6.31 47.85 -9.92
CA PHE A 728 6.96 47.52 -8.65
C PHE A 728 8.42 48.00 -8.65
N MET A 729 8.86 48.58 -7.53
CA MET A 729 10.22 49.10 -7.36
C MET A 729 11.20 47.99 -7.00
N TRP A 730 11.61 47.21 -8.00
CA TRP A 730 12.63 46.18 -7.86
C TRP A 730 13.99 46.79 -7.50
N GLN A 731 14.68 46.22 -6.50
CA GLN A 731 15.98 46.68 -6.01
C GLN A 731 17.17 45.92 -6.63
N THR A 732 16.91 44.89 -7.44
CA THR A 732 17.93 44.04 -8.08
C THR A 732 18.31 44.55 -9.46
N ASN A 733 19.38 44.01 -10.05
CA ASN A 733 19.77 44.32 -11.44
C ASN A 733 18.94 43.56 -12.48
N PHE A 734 18.43 42.38 -12.13
CA PHE A 734 17.52 41.60 -12.98
C PHE A 734 16.39 40.94 -12.19
N VAL A 735 15.29 40.63 -12.88
CA VAL A 735 14.10 40.02 -12.31
C VAL A 735 13.60 38.92 -13.24
N ILE A 736 13.28 37.76 -12.69
CA ILE A 736 12.72 36.60 -13.41
C ILE A 736 11.32 36.34 -12.86
N LEU A 737 10.30 36.41 -13.72
CA LEU A 737 8.90 36.25 -13.35
C LEU A 737 8.27 35.04 -14.05
N THR A 738 7.39 34.31 -13.37
CA THR A 738 6.64 33.18 -13.95
C THR A 738 5.34 33.60 -14.66
N VAL A 739 5.09 34.90 -14.82
CA VAL A 739 3.88 35.41 -15.47
C VAL A 739 3.84 35.02 -16.94
N GLN A 740 2.74 34.37 -17.36
CA GLN A 740 2.47 34.04 -18.75
C GLN A 740 1.79 35.22 -19.49
N GLY A 741 2.23 35.50 -20.72
CA GLY A 741 1.60 36.49 -21.62
C GLY A 741 2.25 37.88 -21.61
N THR A 742 1.59 38.87 -22.21
CA THR A 742 2.13 40.25 -22.31
C THR A 742 1.74 41.05 -21.06
N ILE A 743 2.73 41.44 -20.26
CA ILE A 743 2.57 42.42 -19.15
C ILE A 743 1.92 43.75 -19.66
N GLU A 744 1.97 44.01 -20.99
CA GLU A 744 1.30 45.13 -21.64
C GLU A 744 -0.23 45.19 -21.48
N LEU A 745 -0.94 44.06 -21.32
CA LEU A 745 -2.40 44.09 -21.27
C LEU A 745 -2.95 44.72 -19.98
N ALA A 746 -2.17 44.68 -18.90
CA ALA A 746 -2.50 45.31 -17.62
C ALA A 746 -2.37 46.84 -17.66
N LYS A 747 -1.40 47.38 -18.41
CA LYS A 747 -1.25 48.83 -18.61
C LYS A 747 -2.46 49.46 -19.32
N ARG A 748 -3.18 48.70 -20.15
CA ARG A 748 -4.40 49.18 -20.82
C ARG A 748 -5.65 49.17 -19.92
N ALA A 749 -5.63 48.46 -18.79
CA ALA A 749 -6.77 48.35 -17.88
C ALA A 749 -6.83 49.48 -16.83
N GLU A 750 -5.74 50.21 -16.60
CA GLU A 750 -5.65 51.32 -15.64
C GLU A 750 -5.75 52.73 -16.28
N ILE A 751 -6.29 52.86 -17.50
CA ILE A 751 -6.67 54.17 -18.04
C ILE A 751 -8.15 54.42 -17.68
N PRO A 752 -8.49 55.38 -16.79
CA PRO A 752 -9.87 55.81 -16.64
C PRO A 752 -10.42 56.25 -17.99
N PHE A 753 -11.64 55.86 -18.34
CA PHE A 753 -12.29 56.07 -19.64
C PHE A 753 -12.48 57.54 -20.09
N ALA A 754 -11.87 58.51 -19.41
CA ALA A 754 -11.95 59.94 -19.73
C ALA A 754 -10.59 60.61 -19.50
N GLN A 755 -9.75 60.64 -20.53
CA GLN A 755 -8.75 61.68 -20.86
C GLN A 755 -7.71 61.10 -21.82
N VAL A 756 -8.00 61.17 -23.12
CA VAL A 756 -6.95 61.20 -24.14
C VAL A 756 -6.76 62.67 -24.48
N GLU A 757 -6.01 63.40 -23.65
CA GLU A 757 -5.42 64.67 -24.07
C GLU A 757 -4.12 64.38 -24.81
N SER A 758 -4.08 64.85 -26.06
CA SER A 758 -2.90 64.84 -26.91
C SER A 758 -1.79 65.68 -26.28
N GLY A 759 -0.82 65.04 -25.63
CA GLY A 759 0.36 65.74 -25.12
C GLY A 759 1.16 65.10 -23.98
N GLN A 760 0.77 63.94 -23.44
CA GLN A 760 1.54 63.29 -22.38
C GLN A 760 2.52 62.22 -22.89
N PRO A 761 3.76 62.15 -22.35
CA PRO A 761 4.76 61.16 -22.78
C PRO A 761 4.27 59.73 -22.50
N ALA A 762 4.46 58.84 -23.47
CA ALA A 762 4.33 57.41 -23.23
C ALA A 762 5.46 56.98 -22.27
N PHE A 763 5.17 56.06 -21.34
CA PHE A 763 6.14 55.52 -20.36
C PHE A 763 7.18 54.59 -21.01
N THR A 764 7.96 55.14 -21.95
CA THR A 764 9.40 54.92 -22.09
C THR A 764 10.21 55.80 -21.11
N GLU A 765 9.56 56.65 -20.32
CA GLU A 765 10.21 57.53 -19.32
C GLU A 765 10.05 56.97 -17.89
N THR A 766 10.78 55.89 -17.62
CA THR A 766 11.66 55.89 -16.45
C THR A 766 13.04 56.11 -17.05
N ASP A 767 13.71 57.21 -16.74
CA ASP A 767 15.08 57.48 -17.20
C ASP A 767 15.91 56.21 -17.08
N GLY A 768 16.24 55.60 -18.22
CA GLY A 768 16.51 54.18 -18.41
C GLY A 768 17.53 53.56 -17.47
N SER A 769 17.13 53.26 -16.24
CA SER A 769 17.97 52.79 -15.13
C SER A 769 17.36 51.64 -14.31
N GLY A 770 16.16 51.18 -14.66
CA GLY A 770 15.50 50.05 -13.99
C GLY A 770 16.08 48.68 -14.38
N PRO A 771 15.74 47.59 -13.66
CA PRO A 771 16.31 46.26 -13.93
C PRO A 771 15.95 45.64 -15.27
N VAL A 772 16.71 44.61 -15.66
CA VAL A 772 16.34 43.67 -16.72
C VAL A 772 15.21 42.76 -16.22
N VAL A 773 13.97 42.98 -16.66
CA VAL A 773 12.82 42.15 -16.29
C VAL A 773 12.54 41.11 -17.38
N MET A 774 12.50 39.83 -17.00
CA MET A 774 12.23 38.69 -17.87
C MET A 774 11.03 37.90 -17.36
N TRP A 775 10.27 37.30 -18.27
CA TRP A 775 9.07 36.52 -17.96
C TRP A 775 8.77 35.47 -19.04
N ILE A 776 7.76 34.62 -18.79
CA ILE A 776 7.31 33.58 -19.73
C ILE A 776 6.52 34.21 -20.89
N SER A 777 7.26 34.82 -21.82
CA SER A 777 6.75 35.33 -23.08
C SER A 777 6.70 34.24 -24.16
N ALA A 778 5.94 34.45 -25.24
CA ALA A 778 5.94 33.54 -26.38
C ALA A 778 7.35 33.33 -26.99
N ALA A 779 8.17 34.38 -27.01
CA ALA A 779 9.56 34.28 -27.48
C ALA A 779 10.40 33.39 -26.56
N PHE A 780 10.25 33.54 -25.24
CA PHE A 780 10.93 32.68 -24.27
C PHE A 780 10.48 31.22 -24.39
N SER A 781 9.16 30.97 -24.42
CA SER A 781 8.60 29.62 -24.57
C SER A 781 9.09 28.93 -25.84
N ASN A 782 9.07 29.62 -26.97
CA ASN A 782 9.59 29.08 -28.23
C ASN A 782 11.10 28.80 -28.15
N ALA A 783 11.87 29.67 -27.49
CA ALA A 783 13.32 29.51 -27.37
C ALA A 783 13.70 28.29 -26.51
N VAL A 784 13.05 28.10 -25.35
CA VAL A 784 13.32 26.94 -24.47
C VAL A 784 12.85 25.62 -25.10
N GLU A 785 11.80 25.64 -25.91
CA GLU A 785 11.33 24.48 -26.68
C GLU A 785 12.29 24.14 -27.83
N THR A 786 12.97 25.13 -28.39
CA THR A 786 13.89 24.95 -29.52
C THR A 786 15.25 24.40 -29.09
N GLY A 787 15.85 24.91 -28.01
CA GLY A 787 17.18 24.47 -27.57
C GLY A 787 18.02 25.56 -26.90
N ALA A 788 19.18 25.17 -26.37
CA ALA A 788 20.07 26.04 -25.61
C ALA A 788 20.61 27.24 -26.41
N ASP A 789 20.93 27.04 -27.69
CA ASP A 789 21.42 28.10 -28.58
C ASP A 789 20.35 29.18 -28.82
N ALA A 790 19.09 28.76 -29.02
CA ALA A 790 17.97 29.66 -29.25
C ALA A 790 17.65 30.49 -28.00
N LEU A 791 17.72 29.87 -26.82
CA LEU A 791 17.58 30.59 -25.55
C LEU A 791 18.71 31.60 -25.36
N SER A 792 19.96 31.20 -25.59
CA SER A 792 21.12 32.08 -25.46
C SER A 792 21.05 33.30 -26.37
N ALA A 793 20.64 33.11 -27.63
CA ALA A 793 20.39 34.21 -28.56
C ALA A 793 19.28 35.15 -28.10
N THR A 794 18.18 34.59 -27.56
CA THR A 794 17.05 35.36 -27.04
C THR A 794 17.46 36.21 -25.83
N LEU A 795 18.23 35.65 -24.90
CA LEU A 795 18.72 36.38 -23.73
C LEU A 795 19.73 37.46 -24.11
N ALA A 796 20.64 37.20 -25.05
CA ALA A 796 21.57 38.19 -25.57
C ALA A 796 20.84 39.38 -26.22
N ASP A 797 19.76 39.13 -26.96
CA ASP A 797 18.91 40.18 -27.53
C ASP A 797 18.19 41.00 -26.45
N VAL A 798 17.67 40.36 -25.40
CA VAL A 798 17.07 41.06 -24.24
C VAL A 798 18.10 42.00 -23.58
N GLU A 799 19.31 41.52 -23.32
CA GLU A 799 20.39 42.33 -22.76
C GLU A 799 20.77 43.49 -23.69
N ASN A 800 21.00 43.22 -24.98
CA ASN A 800 21.37 44.24 -25.96
C ASN A 800 20.30 45.35 -26.06
N ARG A 801 19.01 44.99 -26.09
CA ARG A 801 17.91 45.95 -26.08
C ARG A 801 17.88 46.78 -24.80
N HIS A 802 18.15 46.16 -23.66
CA HIS A 802 18.20 46.87 -22.39
C HIS A 802 19.35 47.89 -22.36
N PHE A 803 20.57 47.50 -22.73
CA PHE A 803 21.72 48.42 -22.75
C PHE A 803 21.61 49.50 -23.81
N ALA A 804 21.00 49.21 -24.97
CA ALA A 804 20.71 50.23 -25.97
C ALA A 804 19.76 51.30 -25.43
N ARG A 805 18.72 50.91 -24.68
CA ARG A 805 17.82 51.87 -24.00
C ARG A 805 18.51 52.65 -22.90
N LEU A 806 19.35 52.00 -22.11
CA LEU A 806 20.13 52.64 -21.04
C LEU A 806 21.10 53.68 -21.63
N THR A 807 21.79 53.33 -22.71
CA THR A 807 22.69 54.23 -23.45
C THR A 807 21.95 55.41 -24.05
N ALA A 808 20.79 55.16 -24.68
CA ALA A 808 19.95 56.23 -25.22
C ALA A 808 19.40 57.16 -24.13
N ALA A 809 19.05 56.63 -22.96
CA ALA A 809 18.61 57.44 -21.82
C ALA A 809 19.75 58.29 -21.25
N ILE A 810 20.96 57.75 -21.12
CA ILE A 810 22.15 58.50 -20.71
C ILE A 810 22.45 59.64 -21.71
N GLN A 811 22.40 59.35 -23.02
CA GLN A 811 22.62 60.36 -24.06
C GLN A 811 21.54 61.47 -24.05
N LYS A 812 20.29 61.13 -23.73
CA LYS A 812 19.18 62.10 -23.61
C LYS A 812 19.32 63.03 -22.39
N VAL A 813 20.12 62.66 -21.40
CA VAL A 813 20.44 63.48 -20.22
C VAL A 813 21.68 64.38 -20.45
N GLU A 814 22.51 64.08 -21.46
CA GLU A 814 23.74 64.83 -21.79
C GLU A 814 23.55 65.96 -22.84
N GLU A 815 22.37 66.09 -23.46
CA GLU A 815 22.04 67.25 -24.32
C GLU A 815 21.69 68.49 -23.47
N PRO A 816 22.39 69.64 -23.62
CA PRO A 816 22.03 70.85 -22.90
C PRO A 816 20.73 71.44 -23.44
N ALA A 817 19.87 71.89 -22.51
CA ALA A 817 18.54 72.46 -22.70
C ALA A 817 18.43 73.59 -23.75
#